data_AF-E4UVL2-F1
#
_entry.id   AF-E4UVL2-F1
#
_cell.length_a   1.000
_cell.length_b   1.000
_cell.length_c   1.000
_cell.angle_alpha   90.00
_cell.angle_beta   90.00
_cell.angle_gamma   90.00
#
_symmetry.space_group_name_H-M   'P 1'
#
loop_
_entity.id
_entity.type
_entity.pdbx_description
1 polymer ?
#
loop_
_entity_poly.entity_id
_entity_poly.type
_entity_poly.pdbx_seq_one_letter_code
_entity_poly.pdbx_strand_id
1 'polypeptide(L)'
;MGTKRKRSQGRGDGDSDRHDEAAGLDASSQSQSQSQHTKITQDVLAFYYPRLLSLRTYLLELLPAGSTSRRRRIELVGREQRQRQTKKQKQKIDADSGGGGDGDGDSKQRLAGLLDSTIVGISKPASPAVNSSRQRQFAAFTQSQVMLSAPRGTDVGASSDIADVVNFAVSSLFYHAGPSGTPSHVLCHGYHRVREPRAAHEEYDVASGIPGVVPRLPNRSISMLKKTPWTDAMDLLGEHGEEIMLHLLLDCGLFIHLHGQSYYQLSGTPLAKMDTLDALEKKDIARTPAEVVFVRRRMFYARPALNAKGEARMGLQHIHVLNRYPDTSTSSTVHVMKYIFPRQFGLHNVFTSTVSRAETTMPFKDYTLREQEIALKPGDKIPRRLRGRLVELVRKMQKRHAQCAYVEMLRHYCPKKTVNGDKVTMTDYATPTHAVSAFCRAVLQKVIPYELYGCGEDGLHNRAVVMRNVDQFLSLRRFETMSLHEVIQGLRIGCVAWLSPPCTQGGCTDNKGQQHNHHHHHKHKLALSDSRKRTEIFLELIYYLFDSLLIPLVRSNFYLTESSTYKNRLFYFRHDVWKRLSEPVMAGLRASLFQDIKHSKAERLLNGESLGYSSIRLLPKTTGARPIANLRRRPVLLQGRSRHALLGASINTQLAPLYQVLCYERDQCPESVGSSLPSTAAMYPRLKKFKEQLQIKASSTTRANGPPLYFVKLDVQACFDTIPQTRLMQLVDTLVVDDSYRLSRHAEFHPSRTSGPRREEVKQRPQESSSTRSKHKPTRKFVARATATDDFQPVFDAVSTSTTTPGQCSNSTSTSISRGGAAAVYVDLGVHRTHTRDELLALLEKHVRNNLVRIGKKYYRQKRGIPQGSVVSSLLCSFFYGQHELERLSFLRESEADVLLLRYVDDYLLISTDRRLAERFLQVMLAGDEEFGISVAPEKTLVNFDIDFKADGVTGRHVPRLEGSQFPYCGALIDVRSLALTRDRSAAIDSGQKTSKKKQEKQKSAVRTHDSLTVDVTRSPGQTFTRKALAAFRLQAQAMFLDTKHSSAAVVLASLFRCFSECALKTCAYYQTMQRYSSSSSSSVFYSAGLLISTISSVLEYGTCRTRSAPGASGVPTGFECNVTPRQVRWLGATAFRRVLARRQTRFAPVLRWLDVVLRDCRPSSNRELFRLRRAVI
;
A
#
# COMPACT_ATOMS: atom_id res chain seq x y z
N MET A 1 -81.06 20.16 -28.96
CA MET A 1 -81.41 19.72 -30.33
C MET A 1 -80.53 18.52 -30.68
N GLY A 2 -81.13 17.46 -31.27
CA GLY A 2 -80.47 16.34 -31.98
C GLY A 2 -79.48 15.44 -31.20
N THR A 3 -79.92 14.47 -30.38
CA THR A 3 -80.14 13.01 -30.67
C THR A 3 -78.85 12.18 -30.89
N LYS A 4 -78.57 11.04 -30.25
CA LYS A 4 -79.28 10.14 -29.30
C LYS A 4 -78.19 9.22 -28.66
N ARG A 5 -78.02 9.19 -27.33
CA ARG A 5 -78.53 8.20 -26.32
C ARG A 5 -77.76 6.85 -26.30
N LYS A 6 -77.45 6.20 -25.17
CA LYS A 6 -77.82 6.31 -23.73
C LYS A 6 -76.88 5.35 -22.94
N ARG A 7 -76.31 5.76 -21.79
CA ARG A 7 -76.66 5.39 -20.38
C ARG A 7 -76.30 3.95 -19.94
N SER A 8 -75.95 3.62 -18.69
CA SER A 8 -75.73 4.37 -17.43
C SER A 8 -75.33 3.42 -16.30
N GLN A 9 -74.55 3.97 -15.34
CA GLN A 9 -74.64 3.86 -13.86
C GLN A 9 -74.39 2.52 -13.11
N GLY A 10 -73.62 2.65 -12.02
CA GLY A 10 -73.70 1.78 -10.83
C GLY A 10 -72.46 1.85 -9.94
N ARG A 11 -72.61 2.24 -8.67
CA ARG A 11 -71.58 2.34 -7.60
C ARG A 11 -71.32 0.98 -6.92
N GLY A 12 -70.20 0.87 -6.17
CA GLY A 12 -70.13 0.04 -4.95
C GLY A 12 -68.81 -0.68 -4.69
N ASP A 13 -68.30 -0.55 -3.45
CA ASP A 13 -67.11 -1.16 -2.84
C ASP A 13 -67.03 -2.70 -2.86
N GLY A 14 -65.83 -3.23 -2.54
CA GLY A 14 -65.73 -4.41 -1.67
C GLY A 14 -64.82 -5.54 -2.14
N ASP A 15 -63.89 -5.90 -1.27
CA ASP A 15 -62.73 -6.78 -1.40
C ASP A 15 -63.03 -8.30 -1.32
N SER A 16 -61.99 -9.10 -1.60
CA SER A 16 -61.68 -10.48 -1.18
C SER A 16 -61.92 -11.67 -2.14
N ASP A 17 -60.76 -12.20 -2.55
CA ASP A 17 -60.30 -13.57 -2.86
C ASP A 17 -61.29 -14.75 -2.89
N ARG A 18 -61.07 -15.64 -3.88
CA ARG A 18 -60.65 -17.06 -3.70
C ARG A 18 -60.44 -17.80 -5.04
N HIS A 19 -59.32 -18.55 -5.14
CA HIS A 19 -59.14 -19.96 -5.56
C HIS A 19 -60.16 -20.58 -6.57
N ASP A 20 -59.82 -21.38 -7.60
CA ASP A 20 -58.79 -22.44 -7.76
C ASP A 20 -58.67 -22.90 -9.25
N GLU A 21 -57.52 -23.53 -9.52
CA GLU A 21 -57.19 -24.70 -10.38
C GLU A 21 -57.64 -24.93 -11.85
N ALA A 22 -56.60 -25.31 -12.62
CA ALA A 22 -56.46 -26.47 -13.53
C ALA A 22 -56.60 -26.36 -15.07
N ALA A 23 -55.45 -26.69 -15.70
CA ALA A 23 -55.22 -27.56 -16.88
C ALA A 23 -55.52 -27.08 -18.32
N GLY A 24 -54.54 -27.32 -19.21
CA GLY A 24 -54.80 -27.69 -20.62
C GLY A 24 -54.04 -26.96 -21.74
N LEU A 25 -52.87 -27.51 -22.11
CA LEU A 25 -52.37 -27.81 -23.48
C LEU A 25 -52.28 -26.77 -24.64
N ASP A 26 -51.11 -26.87 -25.30
CA ASP A 26 -50.79 -26.73 -26.74
C ASP A 26 -50.53 -25.38 -27.44
N ALA A 27 -49.23 -25.04 -27.46
CA ALA A 27 -48.33 -24.94 -28.62
C ALA A 27 -48.79 -24.35 -29.97
N SER A 28 -48.17 -23.23 -30.38
CA SER A 28 -47.44 -23.03 -31.66
C SER A 28 -46.89 -21.59 -31.72
N SER A 29 -45.60 -21.40 -31.43
CA SER A 29 -44.50 -21.20 -32.40
C SER A 29 -44.49 -19.87 -33.17
N GLN A 30 -43.78 -18.86 -32.63
CA GLN A 30 -43.03 -17.89 -33.43
C GLN A 30 -41.65 -17.65 -32.81
N SER A 31 -40.61 -18.01 -33.55
CA SER A 31 -39.20 -17.95 -33.19
C SER A 31 -38.64 -16.54 -33.42
N GLN A 32 -38.28 -15.85 -32.35
CA GLN A 32 -37.38 -14.68 -32.41
C GLN A 32 -35.96 -15.09 -32.03
N SER A 33 -35.04 -14.89 -32.97
CA SER A 33 -33.61 -15.11 -32.86
C SER A 33 -32.95 -14.08 -31.94
N GLN A 34 -32.77 -14.44 -30.67
CA GLN A 34 -31.90 -13.67 -29.76
C GLN A 34 -30.43 -13.87 -30.13
N SER A 35 -29.77 -12.82 -30.61
CA SER A 35 -28.32 -12.80 -30.76
C SER A 35 -27.64 -12.74 -29.38
N GLN A 36 -26.81 -13.74 -29.09
CA GLN A 36 -26.04 -13.83 -27.85
C GLN A 36 -24.92 -12.78 -27.84
N HIS A 37 -25.17 -11.58 -27.30
CA HIS A 37 -24.11 -10.61 -27.01
C HIS A 37 -23.27 -11.10 -25.83
N THR A 38 -22.03 -11.51 -26.09
CA THR A 38 -21.06 -11.85 -25.05
C THR A 38 -20.66 -10.60 -24.26
N LYS A 39 -21.02 -10.56 -22.98
CA LYS A 39 -20.73 -9.44 -22.07
C LYS A 39 -19.21 -9.35 -21.82
N ILE A 40 -18.54 -8.35 -22.39
CA ILE A 40 -17.11 -8.11 -22.15
C ILE A 40 -16.93 -7.68 -20.69
N THR A 41 -16.13 -8.43 -19.94
CA THR A 41 -15.85 -8.14 -18.53
C THR A 41 -14.35 -7.97 -18.31
N GLN A 42 -13.92 -6.72 -18.18
CA GLN A 42 -12.58 -6.37 -17.70
C GLN A 42 -12.70 -5.90 -16.25
N ASP A 43 -12.12 -6.67 -15.33
CA ASP A 43 -12.33 -6.55 -13.87
C ASP A 43 -11.93 -5.18 -13.28
N VAL A 44 -11.04 -4.44 -13.93
CA VAL A 44 -10.60 -3.11 -13.48
C VAL A 44 -11.55 -2.03 -14.00
N LEU A 45 -11.83 -2.02 -15.30
CA LEU A 45 -12.60 -0.98 -15.98
C LEU A 45 -14.06 -0.95 -15.50
N ALA A 46 -14.62 -2.09 -15.11
CA ALA A 46 -15.98 -2.20 -14.58
C ALA A 46 -16.20 -1.41 -13.26
N PHE A 47 -15.14 -0.99 -12.57
CA PHE A 47 -15.23 -0.13 -11.38
C PHE A 47 -15.37 1.37 -11.72
N TYR A 48 -15.10 1.76 -12.96
CA TYR A 48 -15.05 3.17 -13.38
C TYR A 48 -16.09 3.49 -14.45
N TYR A 49 -16.41 2.53 -15.32
CA TYR A 49 -17.38 2.71 -16.41
C TYR A 49 -18.63 1.84 -16.16
N PRO A 50 -19.85 2.41 -16.23
CA PRO A 50 -21.08 1.64 -16.10
C PRO A 50 -21.31 0.66 -17.26
N ARG A 51 -20.83 0.99 -18.48
CA ARG A 51 -20.93 0.15 -19.68
C ARG A 51 -19.55 -0.04 -20.32
N LEU A 52 -19.27 -1.29 -20.73
CA LEU A 52 -18.06 -1.69 -21.47
C LEU A 52 -18.50 -2.45 -22.72
N LEU A 53 -18.00 -2.04 -23.89
CA LEU A 53 -18.28 -2.68 -25.19
C LEU A 53 -16.97 -2.87 -25.96
N SER A 54 -16.96 -3.78 -26.94
CA SER A 54 -15.87 -3.80 -27.92
C SER A 54 -16.07 -2.63 -28.87
N LEU A 55 -15.00 -2.18 -29.52
CA LEU A 55 -15.09 -1.16 -30.55
C LEU A 55 -16.07 -1.57 -31.64
N ARG A 56 -16.06 -2.84 -32.09
CA ARG A 56 -17.03 -3.35 -33.08
C ARG A 56 -18.48 -3.15 -32.63
N THR A 57 -18.84 -3.63 -31.45
CA THR A 57 -20.22 -3.55 -30.94
C THR A 57 -20.64 -2.09 -30.74
N TYR A 58 -19.73 -1.27 -30.23
CA TYR A 58 -19.99 0.15 -30.02
C TYR A 58 -20.29 0.89 -31.33
N LEU A 59 -19.50 0.66 -32.38
CA LEU A 59 -19.71 1.29 -33.68
C LEU A 59 -21.04 0.83 -34.32
N LEU A 60 -21.41 -0.46 -34.17
CA LEU A 60 -22.68 -0.98 -34.67
C LEU A 60 -23.91 -0.38 -33.96
N GLU A 61 -23.81 -0.10 -32.65
CA GLU A 61 -24.87 0.57 -31.88
C GLU A 61 -25.12 2.02 -32.32
N LEU A 62 -24.08 2.75 -32.74
CA LEU A 62 -24.18 4.16 -33.14
C LEU A 62 -24.56 4.39 -34.60
N LEU A 63 -24.34 3.41 -35.49
CA LEU A 63 -24.76 3.54 -36.89
C LEU A 63 -26.28 3.52 -37.02
N PRO A 64 -26.90 4.38 -37.88
CA PRO A 64 -28.35 4.35 -38.10
C PRO A 64 -28.85 2.98 -38.60
N ALA A 65 -30.08 2.60 -38.21
CA ALA A 65 -30.66 1.32 -38.61
C ALA A 65 -30.77 1.14 -40.14
N GLY A 66 -30.92 2.24 -40.90
CA GLY A 66 -30.93 2.24 -42.37
C GLY A 66 -29.58 1.98 -43.04
N SER A 67 -28.47 1.94 -42.29
CA SER A 67 -27.11 1.73 -42.84
C SER A 67 -26.73 0.24 -42.92
N THR A 68 -27.60 -0.58 -43.50
CA THR A 68 -27.48 -2.06 -43.51
C THR A 68 -26.19 -2.55 -44.16
N SER A 69 -25.77 -1.96 -45.29
CA SER A 69 -24.52 -2.31 -45.99
C SER A 69 -23.28 -2.02 -45.14
N ARG A 70 -23.20 -0.86 -44.48
CA ARG A 70 -22.07 -0.48 -43.61
C ARG A 70 -22.00 -1.33 -42.36
N ARG A 71 -23.13 -1.57 -41.70
CA ARG A 71 -23.23 -2.49 -40.55
C ARG A 71 -22.74 -3.89 -40.94
N ARG A 72 -23.18 -4.41 -42.10
CA ARG A 72 -22.73 -5.69 -42.63
C ARG A 72 -21.22 -5.70 -42.93
N ARG A 73 -20.67 -4.63 -43.52
CA ARG A 73 -19.21 -4.50 -43.74
C ARG A 73 -18.44 -4.60 -42.43
N ILE A 74 -18.82 -3.81 -41.41
CA ILE A 74 -18.20 -3.83 -40.08
C ILE A 74 -18.36 -5.19 -39.40
N GLU A 75 -19.47 -5.90 -39.57
CA GLU A 75 -19.67 -7.25 -39.04
C GLU A 75 -18.80 -8.32 -39.73
N LEU A 76 -18.52 -8.14 -41.03
CA LEU A 76 -17.79 -9.09 -41.86
C LEU A 76 -16.26 -8.93 -41.80
N VAL A 77 -15.72 -7.79 -41.38
CA VAL A 77 -14.26 -7.57 -41.24
C VAL A 77 -13.63 -8.66 -40.37
N GLY A 78 -12.80 -9.52 -40.97
CA GLY A 78 -12.10 -10.64 -40.31
C GLY A 78 -12.85 -11.99 -40.25
N ARG A 79 -14.08 -12.10 -40.79
CA ARG A 79 -14.85 -13.37 -40.80
C ARG A 79 -14.43 -14.35 -41.89
N GLU A 80 -14.02 -13.86 -43.06
CA GLU A 80 -13.66 -14.69 -44.22
C GLU A 80 -12.41 -15.56 -43.98
N GLN A 81 -11.46 -15.09 -43.16
CA GLN A 81 -10.26 -15.86 -42.80
C GLN A 81 -10.47 -16.87 -41.67
N ARG A 82 -11.41 -16.68 -40.74
CA ARG A 82 -11.79 -17.73 -39.76
C ARG A 82 -12.35 -18.97 -40.46
N GLN A 83 -13.06 -18.76 -41.57
CA GLN A 83 -13.53 -19.85 -42.45
C GLN A 83 -12.39 -20.47 -43.28
N ARG A 84 -11.37 -19.69 -43.68
CA ARG A 84 -10.16 -20.22 -44.35
C ARG A 84 -9.20 -20.96 -43.39
N GLN A 85 -9.07 -20.56 -42.13
CA GLN A 85 -8.26 -21.27 -41.12
C GLN A 85 -8.93 -22.59 -40.71
N THR A 86 -10.25 -22.62 -40.56
CA THR A 86 -11.00 -23.87 -40.34
C THR A 86 -11.00 -24.80 -41.56
N LYS A 87 -10.88 -24.27 -42.79
CA LYS A 87 -10.63 -25.07 -44.01
C LYS A 87 -9.18 -25.52 -44.18
N LYS A 88 -8.16 -24.69 -43.88
CA LYS A 88 -6.73 -25.06 -43.91
C LYS A 88 -6.34 -26.07 -42.82
N GLN A 89 -7.08 -26.15 -41.73
CA GLN A 89 -6.92 -27.22 -40.73
C GLN A 89 -7.56 -28.56 -41.18
N LYS A 90 -8.31 -28.55 -42.29
CA LYS A 90 -9.00 -29.71 -42.87
C LYS A 90 -8.39 -30.18 -44.21
N GLN A 91 -7.50 -29.40 -44.82
CA GLN A 91 -6.71 -29.77 -46.00
C GLN A 91 -5.25 -29.44 -45.76
N LYS A 92 -4.50 -30.43 -45.27
CA LYS A 92 -3.03 -30.44 -45.29
C LYS A 92 -2.58 -31.82 -45.76
N ILE A 93 -2.86 -32.11 -47.04
CA ILE A 93 -2.10 -33.04 -47.89
C ILE A 93 -2.12 -32.40 -49.29
N ASP A 94 -0.91 -32.25 -49.83
CA ASP A 94 -0.49 -31.92 -51.20
C ASP A 94 -0.40 -30.48 -51.72
N ALA A 95 0.81 -30.27 -52.27
CA ALA A 95 1.29 -29.39 -53.31
C ALA A 95 1.53 -27.89 -53.06
N ASP A 96 2.76 -27.57 -53.45
CA ASP A 96 3.49 -26.31 -53.54
C ASP A 96 2.94 -25.36 -54.63
N SER A 97 3.48 -24.14 -54.63
CA SER A 97 3.48 -23.07 -55.64
C SER A 97 2.64 -21.81 -55.36
N GLY A 98 3.32 -20.67 -55.57
CA GLY A 98 2.70 -19.39 -55.93
C GLY A 98 2.73 -18.30 -54.86
N GLY A 99 3.85 -17.60 -54.75
CA GLY A 99 3.90 -16.28 -54.12
C GLY A 99 3.18 -15.22 -54.96
N GLY A 100 2.47 -14.30 -54.29
CA GLY A 100 1.91 -13.10 -54.91
C GLY A 100 0.68 -12.56 -54.19
N GLY A 101 0.85 -11.44 -53.45
CA GLY A 101 -0.26 -10.59 -53.00
C GLY A 101 -0.60 -10.58 -51.51
N ASP A 102 0.39 -10.50 -50.61
CA ASP A 102 0.16 -10.60 -49.15
C ASP A 102 -0.09 -9.26 -48.42
N GLY A 103 -0.33 -8.16 -49.14
CA GLY A 103 -0.49 -6.82 -48.56
C GLY A 103 -1.88 -6.49 -47.99
N ASP A 104 -2.96 -6.90 -48.67
CA ASP A 104 -4.35 -6.56 -48.29
C ASP A 104 -4.96 -7.53 -47.26
N GLY A 105 -4.39 -8.72 -47.12
CA GLY A 105 -4.80 -9.70 -46.11
C GLY A 105 -4.38 -9.30 -44.69
N ASP A 106 -3.21 -8.69 -44.54
CA ASP A 106 -2.65 -8.28 -43.25
C ASP A 106 -3.31 -6.99 -42.71
N SER A 107 -3.64 -6.03 -43.59
CA SER A 107 -4.38 -4.80 -43.21
C SER A 107 -5.77 -5.12 -42.63
N LYS A 108 -6.56 -5.96 -43.32
CA LYS A 108 -7.89 -6.41 -42.87
C LYS A 108 -7.82 -7.19 -41.56
N GLN A 109 -6.76 -7.96 -41.33
CA GLN A 109 -6.55 -8.71 -40.10
C GLN A 109 -6.20 -7.79 -38.92
N ARG A 110 -5.35 -6.79 -39.13
CA ARG A 110 -5.04 -5.75 -38.13
C ARG A 110 -6.28 -4.94 -37.74
N LEU A 111 -7.12 -4.60 -38.72
CA LEU A 111 -8.39 -3.90 -38.49
C LEU A 111 -9.41 -4.76 -37.72
N ALA A 112 -9.56 -6.05 -38.08
CA ALA A 112 -10.37 -6.99 -37.31
C ALA A 112 -9.88 -7.11 -35.86
N GLY A 113 -8.56 -7.19 -35.67
CA GLY A 113 -7.90 -7.17 -34.37
C GLY A 113 -8.24 -5.91 -33.57
N LEU A 114 -8.16 -4.72 -34.18
CA LEU A 114 -8.53 -3.45 -33.53
C LEU A 114 -9.99 -3.46 -33.05
N LEU A 115 -10.91 -3.84 -33.94
CA LEU A 115 -12.36 -3.82 -33.69
C LEU A 115 -12.79 -4.76 -32.56
N ASP A 116 -12.20 -5.96 -32.50
CA ASP A 116 -12.59 -6.99 -31.54
C ASP A 116 -11.85 -6.90 -30.20
N SER A 117 -10.61 -6.42 -30.20
CA SER A 117 -9.78 -6.39 -28.98
C SER A 117 -9.85 -5.08 -28.20
N THR A 118 -10.22 -3.97 -28.86
CA THR A 118 -10.31 -2.64 -28.21
C THR A 118 -11.57 -2.54 -27.37
N ILE A 119 -11.43 -2.11 -26.11
CA ILE A 119 -12.55 -1.88 -25.19
C ILE A 119 -12.89 -0.40 -25.14
N VAL A 120 -14.19 -0.11 -25.23
CA VAL A 120 -14.78 1.23 -25.08
C VAL A 120 -15.51 1.31 -23.74
N GLY A 121 -15.06 2.21 -22.87
CA GLY A 121 -15.71 2.54 -21.60
C GLY A 121 -16.61 3.77 -21.73
N ILE A 122 -17.89 3.61 -21.42
CA ILE A 122 -18.91 4.66 -21.59
C ILE A 122 -19.32 5.17 -20.21
N SER A 123 -19.11 6.45 -19.91
CA SER A 123 -19.49 7.06 -18.62
C SER A 123 -20.89 7.65 -18.63
N LYS A 124 -21.20 8.52 -19.60
CA LYS A 124 -22.54 9.09 -19.88
C LYS A 124 -22.62 9.39 -21.37
N PRO A 125 -23.75 9.13 -22.05
CA PRO A 125 -23.94 9.58 -23.43
C PRO A 125 -24.00 11.11 -23.48
N ALA A 126 -23.42 11.72 -24.53
CA ALA A 126 -23.56 13.15 -24.77
C ALA A 126 -25.03 13.50 -25.10
N SER A 127 -25.48 14.71 -24.73
CA SER A 127 -26.81 15.16 -25.12
C SER A 127 -26.83 15.56 -26.60
N PRO A 128 -27.98 15.43 -27.30
CA PRO A 128 -28.09 15.82 -28.71
C PRO A 128 -27.64 17.27 -28.98
N ALA A 129 -27.92 18.18 -28.04
CA ALA A 129 -27.50 19.59 -28.12
C ALA A 129 -25.97 19.75 -28.12
N VAL A 130 -25.24 18.93 -27.36
CA VAL A 130 -23.77 18.94 -27.35
C VAL A 130 -23.23 18.42 -28.68
N ASN A 131 -23.82 17.38 -29.26
CA ASN A 131 -23.40 16.84 -30.55
C ASN A 131 -23.62 17.86 -31.68
N SER A 132 -24.80 18.48 -31.77
CA SER A 132 -25.06 19.52 -32.79
C SER A 132 -24.17 20.76 -32.63
N SER A 133 -23.78 21.09 -31.39
CA SER A 133 -22.81 22.16 -31.14
C SER A 133 -21.40 21.78 -31.62
N ARG A 134 -20.94 20.56 -31.31
CA ARG A 134 -19.64 20.05 -31.75
C ARG A 134 -19.53 19.96 -33.26
N GLN A 135 -20.58 19.54 -33.95
CA GLN A 135 -20.60 19.46 -35.42
C GLN A 135 -20.45 20.85 -36.06
N ARG A 136 -21.15 21.86 -35.55
CA ARG A 136 -20.98 23.26 -36.00
C ARG A 136 -19.57 23.79 -35.73
N GLN A 137 -19.03 23.51 -34.55
CA GLN A 137 -17.66 23.91 -34.19
C GLN A 137 -16.60 23.20 -35.02
N PHE A 138 -16.80 21.92 -35.35
CA PHE A 138 -15.90 21.15 -36.21
C PHE A 138 -15.90 21.70 -37.63
N ALA A 139 -17.07 21.97 -38.21
CA ALA A 139 -17.18 22.59 -39.53
C ALA A 139 -16.44 23.95 -39.59
N ALA A 140 -16.61 24.79 -38.57
CA ALA A 140 -15.90 26.07 -38.46
C ALA A 140 -14.38 25.87 -38.30
N PHE A 141 -13.95 24.86 -37.54
CA PHE A 141 -12.54 24.52 -37.37
C PHE A 141 -11.89 24.09 -38.70
N THR A 142 -12.51 23.17 -39.43
CA THR A 142 -12.00 22.67 -40.71
C THR A 142 -11.95 23.79 -41.76
N GLN A 143 -12.98 24.65 -41.83
CA GLN A 143 -12.96 25.84 -42.69
C GLN A 143 -11.80 26.79 -42.35
N SER A 144 -11.49 26.99 -41.07
CA SER A 144 -10.37 27.83 -40.65
C SER A 144 -8.99 27.21 -40.98
N GLN A 145 -8.86 25.88 -40.98
CA GLN A 145 -7.63 25.19 -41.38
C GLN A 145 -7.40 25.31 -42.90
N VAL A 146 -8.45 25.13 -43.70
CA VAL A 146 -8.40 25.25 -45.15
C VAL A 146 -8.01 26.68 -45.58
N MET A 147 -8.44 27.71 -44.85
CA MET A 147 -8.01 29.10 -45.10
C MET A 147 -6.54 29.38 -44.76
N LEU A 148 -5.91 28.59 -43.89
CA LEU A 148 -4.50 28.74 -43.49
C LEU A 148 -3.53 27.97 -44.40
N SER A 149 -4.01 26.97 -45.15
CA SER A 149 -3.25 26.23 -46.17
C SER A 149 -3.50 26.83 -47.56
N ALA A 150 -2.46 27.26 -48.28
CA ALA A 150 -2.58 27.81 -49.64
C ALA A 150 -3.33 26.83 -50.59
N PRO A 151 -4.17 27.33 -51.52
CA PRO A 151 -5.16 26.50 -52.21
C PRO A 151 -4.49 25.62 -53.26
N ARG A 152 -4.63 24.30 -53.13
CA ARG A 152 -4.47 23.36 -54.24
C ARG A 152 -5.82 22.77 -54.60
N GLY A 153 -6.29 23.10 -55.81
CA GLY A 153 -7.04 22.22 -56.72
C GLY A 153 -8.41 21.71 -56.29
N THR A 154 -9.41 22.04 -57.10
CA THR A 154 -10.85 21.76 -56.99
C THR A 154 -11.28 20.28 -57.05
N ASP A 155 -12.48 20.04 -56.51
CA ASP A 155 -13.45 18.98 -56.81
C ASP A 155 -13.08 17.50 -56.53
N VAL A 156 -13.02 17.14 -55.24
CA VAL A 156 -13.69 15.95 -54.67
C VAL A 156 -14.16 16.35 -53.28
N GLY A 157 -15.41 16.04 -52.90
CA GLY A 157 -15.94 16.35 -51.57
C GLY A 157 -14.98 15.90 -50.47
N ALA A 158 -14.53 16.85 -49.64
CA ALA A 158 -13.50 16.62 -48.63
C ALA A 158 -13.99 15.57 -47.62
N SER A 159 -13.56 14.32 -47.75
CA SER A 159 -13.61 13.37 -46.65
C SER A 159 -12.65 13.89 -45.58
N SER A 160 -13.18 14.33 -44.41
CA SER A 160 -12.31 14.82 -43.35
C SER A 160 -11.33 13.73 -42.92
N ASP A 161 -10.04 14.05 -42.91
CA ASP A 161 -9.01 13.14 -42.42
C ASP A 161 -9.24 12.92 -40.92
N ILE A 162 -9.04 11.69 -40.43
CA ILE A 162 -9.04 11.39 -38.99
C ILE A 162 -8.06 12.30 -38.24
N ALA A 163 -7.01 12.79 -38.92
CA ALA A 163 -6.09 13.78 -38.39
C ALA A 163 -6.78 15.08 -37.95
N ASP A 164 -7.74 15.59 -38.73
CA ASP A 164 -8.50 16.81 -38.43
C ASP A 164 -9.45 16.60 -37.26
N VAL A 165 -10.11 15.43 -37.22
CA VAL A 165 -10.98 15.03 -36.11
C VAL A 165 -10.21 14.98 -34.79
N VAL A 166 -9.02 14.37 -34.80
CA VAL A 166 -8.14 14.28 -33.62
C VAL A 166 -7.63 15.67 -33.21
N ASN A 167 -7.21 16.50 -34.17
CA ASN A 167 -6.76 17.87 -33.92
C ASN A 167 -7.85 18.73 -33.30
N PHE A 168 -9.08 18.66 -33.84
CA PHE A 168 -10.24 19.35 -33.28
C PHE A 168 -10.58 18.85 -31.88
N ALA A 169 -10.54 17.53 -31.63
CA ALA A 169 -10.80 16.98 -30.30
C ALA A 169 -9.82 17.55 -29.25
N VAL A 170 -8.53 17.64 -29.58
CA VAL A 170 -7.52 18.27 -28.70
C VAL A 170 -7.81 19.75 -28.49
N SER A 171 -8.09 20.50 -29.57
CA SER A 171 -8.44 21.93 -29.50
C SER A 171 -9.65 22.18 -28.60
N SER A 172 -10.73 21.41 -28.80
CA SER A 172 -11.96 21.50 -28.03
C SER A 172 -11.72 21.23 -26.54
N LEU A 173 -10.94 20.22 -26.20
CA LEU A 173 -10.58 19.93 -24.80
C LEU A 173 -9.84 21.10 -24.16
N PHE A 174 -8.89 21.71 -24.88
CA PHE A 174 -8.23 22.93 -24.40
C PHE A 174 -9.21 24.07 -24.25
N TYR A 175 -10.08 24.33 -25.22
CA TYR A 175 -11.10 25.39 -25.17
C TYR A 175 -11.91 25.34 -23.86
N HIS A 176 -12.42 24.16 -23.51
CA HIS A 176 -13.24 23.96 -22.30
C HIS A 176 -12.48 24.08 -20.97
N ALA A 177 -11.16 23.87 -20.94
CA ALA A 177 -10.35 24.00 -19.72
C ALA A 177 -10.09 25.45 -19.29
N GLY A 178 -10.40 26.44 -20.16
CA GLY A 178 -10.19 27.86 -19.90
C GLY A 178 -8.73 28.33 -20.05
N PRO A 179 -8.46 29.64 -19.88
CA PRO A 179 -7.17 30.27 -20.19
C PRO A 179 -5.97 29.72 -19.40
N SER A 180 -6.20 29.33 -18.14
CA SER A 180 -5.16 28.87 -17.22
C SER A 180 -5.12 27.36 -17.01
N GLY A 181 -6.12 26.62 -17.51
CA GLY A 181 -6.30 25.20 -17.25
C GLY A 181 -5.66 24.26 -18.28
N THR A 182 -5.02 23.20 -17.81
CA THR A 182 -4.63 22.05 -18.65
C THR A 182 -5.73 20.98 -18.60
N PRO A 183 -6.29 20.54 -19.74
CA PRO A 183 -7.35 19.54 -19.75
C PRO A 183 -6.91 18.22 -19.10
N SER A 184 -7.82 17.56 -18.39
CA SER A 184 -7.56 16.26 -17.77
C SER A 184 -7.87 15.11 -18.73
N HIS A 185 -7.16 15.03 -19.85
CA HIS A 185 -7.42 14.08 -20.93
C HIS A 185 -6.13 13.52 -21.53
N VAL A 186 -6.10 12.22 -21.88
CA VAL A 186 -4.89 11.54 -22.40
C VAL A 186 -4.39 12.19 -23.71
N LEU A 187 -5.30 12.59 -24.60
CA LEU A 187 -4.92 13.26 -25.86
C LEU A 187 -4.25 14.62 -25.65
N CYS A 188 -4.47 15.29 -24.51
CA CYS A 188 -3.86 16.59 -24.24
C CYS A 188 -2.45 16.47 -23.63
N HIS A 189 -1.98 15.26 -23.32
CA HIS A 189 -0.64 15.06 -22.77
C HIS A 189 0.42 15.49 -23.79
N GLY A 190 1.42 16.27 -23.35
CA GLY A 190 2.48 16.80 -24.21
C GLY A 190 2.14 18.10 -24.94
N TYR A 191 0.89 18.57 -24.88
CA TYR A 191 0.46 19.82 -25.53
C TYR A 191 0.31 20.97 -24.51
N HIS A 192 0.54 22.20 -24.97
CA HIS A 192 0.36 23.41 -24.16
C HIS A 192 -0.26 24.53 -24.99
N ARG A 193 -1.03 25.41 -24.34
CA ARG A 193 -1.47 26.66 -24.96
C ARG A 193 -0.30 27.63 -25.09
N VAL A 194 -0.27 28.38 -26.20
CA VAL A 194 0.68 29.49 -26.38
C VAL A 194 0.35 30.57 -25.34
N ARG A 195 1.33 30.93 -24.50
CA ARG A 195 1.22 31.99 -23.48
C ARG A 195 2.24 33.08 -23.83
N GLU A 196 1.81 34.07 -24.61
CA GLU A 196 2.55 35.27 -25.05
C GLU A 196 3.81 35.03 -25.91
N PRO A 197 4.15 35.96 -26.83
CA PRO A 197 5.28 35.79 -27.75
C PRO A 197 6.59 36.10 -27.01
N ARG A 198 7.47 35.11 -26.85
CA ARG A 198 8.88 35.35 -26.50
C ARG A 198 9.69 35.55 -27.78
N ALA A 199 10.68 36.44 -27.68
CA ALA A 199 11.67 36.93 -28.65
C ALA A 199 11.72 36.27 -30.04
N ALA A 200 11.77 37.14 -31.06
CA ALA A 200 11.59 36.91 -32.50
C ALA A 200 12.66 36.06 -33.23
N HIS A 201 13.22 35.01 -32.62
CA HIS A 201 14.25 34.17 -33.29
C HIS A 201 14.04 32.65 -33.18
N GLU A 202 12.86 32.18 -32.78
CA GLU A 202 12.47 30.78 -33.01
C GLU A 202 11.35 30.77 -34.06
N GLU A 203 11.65 30.31 -35.27
CA GLU A 203 10.64 30.02 -36.29
C GLU A 203 9.56 29.14 -35.67
N TYR A 204 8.32 29.65 -35.60
CA TYR A 204 7.19 28.83 -35.20
C TYR A 204 7.05 27.71 -36.21
N ASP A 205 7.40 26.49 -35.81
CA ASP A 205 7.13 25.32 -36.62
C ASP A 205 5.60 25.18 -36.77
N VAL A 206 5.10 25.57 -37.94
CA VAL A 206 3.68 25.49 -38.37
C VAL A 206 3.18 24.02 -38.36
N ALA A 207 4.06 23.06 -38.06
CA ALA A 207 3.86 21.61 -38.15
C ALA A 207 2.75 20.98 -37.27
N SER A 208 2.09 21.70 -36.36
CA SER A 208 1.11 21.06 -35.45
C SER A 208 -0.34 21.07 -35.93
N GLY A 209 -0.76 22.01 -36.78
CA GLY A 209 -2.13 22.10 -37.30
C GLY A 209 -3.23 22.29 -36.24
N ILE A 210 -2.90 22.75 -35.02
CA ILE A 210 -3.88 23.03 -33.95
C ILE A 210 -3.79 24.50 -33.52
N PRO A 211 -4.79 25.35 -33.84
CA PRO A 211 -4.80 26.76 -33.46
C PRO A 211 -4.60 26.99 -31.95
N GLY A 212 -3.61 27.79 -31.58
CA GLY A 212 -3.35 28.23 -30.20
C GLY A 212 -2.80 27.14 -29.25
N VAL A 213 -2.50 25.94 -29.75
CA VAL A 213 -1.97 24.83 -28.96
C VAL A 213 -0.74 24.23 -29.66
N VAL A 214 0.40 24.18 -28.97
CA VAL A 214 1.65 23.65 -29.51
C VAL A 214 2.03 22.32 -28.84
N PRO A 215 2.49 21.32 -29.62
CA PRO A 215 3.09 20.11 -29.08
C PRO A 215 4.47 20.47 -28.51
N ARG A 216 4.69 20.16 -27.23
CA ARG A 216 6.04 20.19 -26.63
C ARG A 216 6.69 18.82 -26.61
N LEU A 217 5.88 17.77 -26.63
CA LEU A 217 6.31 16.38 -26.54
C LEU A 217 5.44 15.52 -27.47
N PRO A 218 6.03 14.49 -28.10
CA PRO A 218 5.28 13.57 -28.93
C PRO A 218 4.24 12.82 -28.09
N ASN A 219 2.99 12.84 -28.53
CA ASN A 219 1.91 12.07 -27.92
C ASN A 219 1.65 10.81 -28.74
N ARG A 220 2.10 9.66 -28.23
CA ARG A 220 1.97 8.37 -28.92
C ARG A 220 0.51 8.00 -29.21
N SER A 221 -0.44 8.37 -28.35
CA SER A 221 -1.86 8.11 -28.60
C SER A 221 -2.38 8.86 -29.83
N ILE A 222 -1.97 10.12 -30.01
CA ILE A 222 -2.33 10.91 -31.20
C ILE A 222 -1.67 10.32 -32.44
N SER A 223 -0.38 9.99 -32.37
CA SER A 223 0.32 9.37 -33.50
C SER A 223 -0.28 8.03 -33.92
N MET A 224 -0.83 7.25 -32.98
CA MET A 224 -1.53 5.99 -33.28
C MET A 224 -2.90 6.22 -33.92
N LEU A 225 -3.67 7.21 -33.45
CA LEU A 225 -4.99 7.53 -33.99
C LEU A 225 -4.93 8.07 -35.43
N LYS A 226 -3.82 8.72 -35.81
CA LYS A 226 -3.60 9.28 -37.16
C LYS A 226 -3.02 8.28 -38.18
N LYS A 227 -2.93 6.99 -37.86
CA LYS A 227 -2.32 5.96 -38.71
C LYS A 227 -3.20 4.71 -38.80
N THR A 228 -2.91 3.84 -39.76
CA THR A 228 -3.55 2.51 -39.85
C THR A 228 -3.32 1.73 -38.55
N PRO A 229 -4.33 0.99 -38.02
CA PRO A 229 -5.64 0.70 -38.60
C PRO A 229 -6.77 1.69 -38.24
N TRP A 230 -6.49 2.83 -37.59
CA TRP A 230 -7.54 3.80 -37.19
C TRP A 230 -8.08 4.61 -38.39
N THR A 231 -7.23 4.92 -39.37
CA THR A 231 -7.64 5.49 -40.66
C THR A 231 -8.64 4.55 -41.36
N ASP A 232 -8.31 3.25 -41.45
CA ASP A 232 -9.18 2.25 -42.08
C ASP A 232 -10.52 2.10 -41.32
N ALA A 233 -10.49 2.27 -39.98
CA ALA A 233 -11.70 2.29 -39.17
C ALA A 233 -12.57 3.53 -39.44
N MET A 234 -11.97 4.69 -39.70
CA MET A 234 -12.67 5.91 -40.11
C MET A 234 -13.34 5.72 -41.48
N ASP A 235 -12.62 5.13 -42.44
CA ASP A 235 -13.12 4.86 -43.79
C ASP A 235 -14.34 3.93 -43.80
N LEU A 236 -14.45 3.02 -42.81
CA LEU A 236 -15.60 2.14 -42.65
C LEU A 236 -16.89 2.86 -42.19
N LEU A 237 -16.78 4.03 -41.55
CA LEU A 237 -17.92 4.75 -40.98
C LEU A 237 -18.65 5.61 -42.01
N GLY A 238 -17.95 6.11 -43.03
CA GLY A 238 -18.51 6.96 -44.07
C GLY A 238 -19.02 8.30 -43.54
N GLU A 239 -20.13 8.79 -44.11
CA GLU A 239 -20.69 10.15 -43.89
C GLU A 239 -20.91 10.56 -42.41
N HIS A 240 -21.05 9.61 -41.48
CA HIS A 240 -21.26 9.90 -40.04
C HIS A 240 -20.01 9.58 -39.19
N GLY A 241 -18.87 9.30 -39.82
CA GLY A 241 -17.66 8.86 -39.14
C GLY A 241 -17.08 9.90 -38.18
N GLU A 242 -17.13 11.17 -38.56
CA GLU A 242 -16.60 12.29 -37.77
C GLU A 242 -17.33 12.42 -36.43
N GLU A 243 -18.68 12.42 -36.45
CA GLU A 243 -19.49 12.51 -35.23
C GLU A 243 -19.22 11.34 -34.29
N ILE A 244 -19.21 10.12 -34.82
CA ILE A 244 -18.97 8.90 -34.06
C ILE A 244 -17.57 8.94 -33.43
N MET A 245 -16.56 9.37 -34.19
CA MET A 245 -15.18 9.46 -33.71
C MET A 245 -15.00 10.56 -32.67
N LEU A 246 -15.66 11.71 -32.81
CA LEU A 246 -15.64 12.77 -31.79
C LEU A 246 -16.27 12.31 -30.48
N HIS A 247 -17.40 11.60 -30.54
CA HIS A 247 -18.02 11.02 -29.34
C HIS A 247 -17.08 9.98 -28.69
N LEU A 248 -16.42 9.14 -29.50
CA LEU A 248 -15.46 8.14 -29.01
C LEU A 248 -14.23 8.78 -28.34
N LEU A 249 -13.73 9.89 -28.87
CA LEU A 249 -12.51 10.54 -28.36
C LEU A 249 -12.79 11.47 -27.16
N LEU A 250 -13.97 12.09 -27.07
CA LEU A 250 -14.27 13.09 -26.04
C LEU A 250 -15.07 12.53 -24.85
N ASP A 251 -15.98 11.58 -25.08
CA ASP A 251 -16.93 11.11 -24.04
C ASP A 251 -16.65 9.70 -23.53
N CYS A 252 -15.80 8.94 -24.24
CA CYS A 252 -15.46 7.56 -23.92
C CYS A 252 -14.00 7.39 -23.46
N GLY A 253 -13.75 6.32 -22.70
CA GLY A 253 -12.41 5.81 -22.45
C GLY A 253 -12.07 4.72 -23.46
N LEU A 254 -10.98 4.90 -24.22
CA LEU A 254 -10.50 3.92 -25.19
C LEU A 254 -9.35 3.10 -24.62
N PHE A 255 -9.45 1.77 -24.69
CA PHE A 255 -8.45 0.85 -24.16
C PHE A 255 -8.03 -0.18 -25.21
N ILE A 256 -6.81 -0.07 -25.70
CA ILE A 256 -6.25 -0.98 -26.70
C ILE A 256 -5.57 -2.17 -26.01
N HIS A 257 -5.69 -3.34 -26.62
CA HIS A 257 -5.11 -4.58 -26.12
C HIS A 257 -3.59 -4.59 -26.29
N LEU A 258 -2.86 -5.14 -25.31
CA LEU A 258 -1.41 -5.35 -25.36
C LEU A 258 -1.10 -6.85 -25.47
N HIS A 259 -0.80 -7.49 -24.34
CA HIS A 259 -0.52 -8.92 -24.24
C HIS A 259 -1.34 -9.55 -23.13
N GLY A 260 -1.81 -10.79 -23.32
CA GLY A 260 -2.66 -11.47 -22.34
C GLY A 260 -3.97 -10.72 -22.06
N GLN A 261 -4.22 -10.32 -20.81
CA GLN A 261 -5.38 -9.50 -20.41
C GLN A 261 -5.00 -8.05 -20.06
N SER A 262 -3.92 -7.55 -20.66
CA SER A 262 -3.40 -6.21 -20.42
C SER A 262 -3.87 -5.21 -21.48
N TYR A 263 -4.13 -3.98 -21.05
CA TYR A 263 -4.65 -2.90 -21.90
C TYR A 263 -3.91 -1.58 -21.64
N TYR A 264 -3.80 -0.74 -22.66
CA TYR A 264 -3.29 0.63 -22.58
C TYR A 264 -4.42 1.63 -22.84
N GLN A 265 -4.53 2.68 -22.03
CA GLN A 265 -5.52 3.73 -22.24
C GLN A 265 -5.07 4.68 -23.36
N LEU A 266 -5.72 4.59 -24.51
CA LEU A 266 -5.44 5.40 -25.69
C LEU A 266 -6.08 6.80 -25.58
N SER A 267 -7.33 6.88 -25.11
CA SER A 267 -8.10 8.13 -24.99
C SER A 267 -8.98 8.16 -23.73
N GLY A 268 -9.58 9.32 -23.45
CA GLY A 268 -10.47 9.57 -22.33
C GLY A 268 -9.80 10.28 -21.16
N THR A 269 -10.58 10.48 -20.10
CA THR A 269 -10.05 10.97 -18.82
C THR A 269 -9.11 9.90 -18.23
N PRO A 270 -7.86 10.25 -17.84
CA PRO A 270 -6.93 9.26 -17.27
C PRO A 270 -7.55 8.57 -16.05
N LEU A 271 -7.56 7.24 -16.04
CA LEU A 271 -8.18 6.44 -14.96
C LEU A 271 -7.65 6.82 -13.57
N ALA A 272 -6.41 7.32 -13.49
CA ALA A 272 -5.78 7.79 -12.25
C ALA A 272 -6.50 8.99 -11.61
N LYS A 273 -7.23 9.78 -12.40
CA LYS A 273 -7.97 10.98 -11.99
C LYS A 273 -9.49 10.73 -11.85
N MET A 274 -9.97 9.55 -12.23
CA MET A 274 -11.38 9.17 -12.10
C MET A 274 -11.68 8.61 -10.70
N ASP A 275 -12.88 8.90 -10.21
CA ASP A 275 -13.46 8.23 -9.04
C ASP A 275 -14.13 6.92 -9.47
N THR A 276 -14.09 5.90 -8.61
CA THR A 276 -14.85 4.67 -8.82
C THR A 276 -16.35 4.95 -8.69
N LEU A 277 -17.20 4.16 -9.37
CA LEU A 277 -18.67 4.29 -9.30
C LEU A 277 -19.18 4.32 -7.84
N ASP A 278 -18.71 3.40 -6.99
CA ASP A 278 -19.04 3.37 -5.55
C ASP A 278 -18.66 4.64 -4.76
N ALA A 279 -17.64 5.38 -5.22
CA ALA A 279 -17.17 6.58 -4.54
C ALA A 279 -18.01 7.80 -4.90
N LEU A 280 -18.54 7.84 -6.13
CA LEU A 280 -19.46 8.87 -6.59
C LEU A 280 -20.78 8.81 -5.81
N GLU A 281 -21.30 7.61 -5.53
CA GLU A 281 -22.51 7.39 -4.73
C GLU A 281 -22.36 7.84 -3.25
N LYS A 282 -21.13 7.96 -2.73
CA LYS A 282 -20.86 8.21 -1.31
C LYS A 282 -20.50 9.65 -0.95
N LYS A 283 -20.34 10.56 -1.93
CA LYS A 283 -19.84 11.92 -1.66
C LYS A 283 -20.75 12.75 -0.73
N ASP A 284 -22.05 12.46 -0.71
CA ASP A 284 -23.05 13.24 0.05
C ASP A 284 -23.50 12.57 1.36
N ILE A 285 -22.94 11.40 1.72
CA ILE A 285 -23.36 10.62 2.89
C ILE A 285 -22.35 10.79 4.02
N ALA A 286 -22.84 11.14 5.22
CA ALA A 286 -22.02 11.20 6.43
C ALA A 286 -21.36 9.83 6.72
N ARG A 287 -20.07 9.85 7.09
CA ARG A 287 -19.33 8.63 7.40
C ARG A 287 -19.97 7.85 8.54
N THR A 288 -20.02 6.54 8.38
CA THR A 288 -20.49 5.64 9.45
C THR A 288 -19.45 5.56 10.57
N PRO A 289 -19.83 5.22 11.82
CA PRO A 289 -18.87 5.03 12.92
C PRO A 289 -17.77 4.02 12.63
N ALA A 290 -18.00 3.06 11.73
CA ALA A 290 -16.99 2.06 11.32
C ALA A 290 -15.90 2.66 10.41
N GLU A 291 -16.21 3.74 9.70
CA GLU A 291 -15.27 4.46 8.82
C GLU A 291 -14.45 5.52 9.59
N VAL A 292 -14.88 5.87 10.81
CA VAL A 292 -14.20 6.81 11.69
C VAL A 292 -13.19 6.05 12.56
N VAL A 293 -11.91 6.13 12.21
CA VAL A 293 -10.80 5.51 12.94
C VAL A 293 -10.03 6.54 13.77
N PHE A 294 -9.71 6.21 15.03
CA PHE A 294 -8.94 7.10 15.90
C PHE A 294 -7.51 7.31 15.40
N VAL A 295 -7.00 8.55 15.49
CA VAL A 295 -5.71 8.93 14.89
C VAL A 295 -4.55 8.61 15.82
N ARG A 296 -4.47 7.35 16.26
CA ARG A 296 -3.50 6.83 17.25
C ARG A 296 -2.03 7.15 16.93
N ARG A 297 -1.70 7.29 15.64
CA ARG A 297 -0.36 7.69 15.17
C ARG A 297 0.16 8.98 15.81
N ARG A 298 -0.72 9.86 16.32
CA ARG A 298 -0.34 11.08 17.06
C ARG A 298 0.30 10.81 18.43
N MET A 299 0.14 9.62 19.01
CA MET A 299 0.77 9.27 20.30
C MET A 299 2.27 8.94 20.15
N PHE A 300 2.71 8.55 18.96
CA PHE A 300 4.06 8.00 18.76
C PHE A 300 5.12 9.11 18.71
N TYR A 301 6.29 8.80 19.29
CA TYR A 301 7.51 9.64 19.22
C TYR A 301 7.30 11.08 19.65
N ALA A 302 6.39 11.27 20.61
CA ALA A 302 6.12 12.57 21.19
C ALA A 302 7.40 13.14 21.78
N ARG A 303 7.70 14.41 21.51
CA ARG A 303 8.77 15.10 22.21
C ARG A 303 8.22 15.63 23.54
N PRO A 304 8.99 15.53 24.64
CA PRO A 304 8.56 16.12 25.91
C PRO A 304 8.47 17.64 25.78
N ALA A 305 7.45 18.22 26.41
CA ALA A 305 7.47 19.65 26.70
C ALA A 305 8.47 19.86 27.84
N LEU A 306 9.35 20.85 27.73
CA LEU A 306 10.37 21.11 28.76
C LEU A 306 9.98 22.33 29.61
N ASN A 307 10.30 22.30 30.90
CA ASN A 307 10.25 23.47 31.77
C ASN A 307 11.52 24.33 31.60
N ALA A 308 11.60 25.47 32.29
CA ALA A 308 12.77 26.36 32.24
C ALA A 308 14.07 25.67 32.70
N LYS A 309 13.96 24.71 33.61
CA LYS A 309 15.09 23.85 34.08
C LYS A 309 15.46 22.74 33.08
N GLY A 310 14.77 22.65 31.94
CA GLY A 310 14.99 21.62 30.93
C GLY A 310 14.40 20.24 31.26
N GLU A 311 13.60 20.11 32.31
CA GLU A 311 12.95 18.87 32.73
C GLU A 311 11.62 18.66 31.99
N ALA A 312 11.18 17.41 31.85
CA ALA A 312 9.94 17.10 31.18
C ALA A 312 8.71 17.53 32.00
N ARG A 313 7.87 18.40 31.43
CA ARG A 313 6.53 18.73 31.94
C ARG A 313 5.58 17.56 31.71
N MET A 314 4.96 17.09 32.79
CA MET A 314 4.00 15.99 32.81
C MET A 314 2.56 16.53 32.95
N GLY A 315 1.55 15.73 32.59
CA GLY A 315 0.14 16.15 32.50
C GLY A 315 -0.25 16.62 31.10
N LEU A 316 -1.45 17.19 30.92
CA LEU A 316 -1.89 17.71 29.61
C LEU A 316 -1.04 18.94 29.21
N GLN A 317 -0.73 19.07 27.92
CA GLN A 317 0.08 20.20 27.42
C GLN A 317 -0.69 21.52 27.47
N HIS A 318 0.02 22.65 27.60
CA HIS A 318 -0.57 24.00 27.62
C HIS A 318 -1.42 24.33 26.39
N ILE A 319 -1.13 23.71 25.23
CA ILE A 319 -1.91 23.89 23.99
C ILE A 319 -3.31 23.25 24.03
N HIS A 320 -3.55 22.32 24.97
CA HIS A 320 -4.82 21.62 25.08
C HIS A 320 -5.94 22.59 25.52
N VAL A 321 -7.15 22.44 24.97
CA VAL A 321 -8.26 23.37 25.19
C VAL A 321 -8.57 23.60 26.67
N LEU A 322 -8.54 22.55 27.49
CA LEU A 322 -8.81 22.65 28.94
C LEU A 322 -7.76 23.47 29.72
N ASN A 323 -6.52 23.56 29.21
CA ASN A 323 -5.47 24.41 29.81
C ASN A 323 -5.53 25.84 29.26
N ARG A 324 -6.02 26.04 28.03
CA ARG A 324 -6.14 27.37 27.41
C ARG A 324 -7.35 28.16 27.89
N TYR A 325 -8.42 27.45 28.24
CA TYR A 325 -9.65 28.02 28.77
C TYR A 325 -9.96 27.40 30.15
N PRO A 326 -9.15 27.72 31.18
CA PRO A 326 -9.30 27.13 32.52
C PRO A 326 -10.45 27.75 33.32
N ASP A 327 -10.87 28.96 32.96
CA ASP A 327 -11.93 29.69 33.65
C ASP A 327 -13.32 29.08 33.34
N THR A 328 -14.22 29.17 34.32
CA THR A 328 -15.58 28.63 34.22
C THR A 328 -16.60 29.66 33.76
N SER A 329 -16.15 30.73 33.10
CA SER A 329 -17.04 31.70 32.46
C SER A 329 -17.86 31.02 31.37
N THR A 330 -19.07 31.53 31.11
CA THR A 330 -19.95 30.96 30.08
C THR A 330 -19.29 30.96 28.71
N SER A 331 -18.56 32.02 28.35
CA SER A 331 -17.86 32.11 27.07
C SER A 331 -16.78 31.03 26.93
N SER A 332 -15.92 30.87 27.94
CA SER A 332 -14.88 29.84 27.95
C SER A 332 -15.44 28.42 27.93
N THR A 333 -16.49 28.15 28.69
CA THR A 333 -17.18 26.85 28.65
C THR A 333 -17.76 26.57 27.27
N VAL A 334 -18.41 27.55 26.63
CA VAL A 334 -18.93 27.40 25.26
C VAL A 334 -17.80 27.17 24.27
N HIS A 335 -16.64 27.81 24.47
CA HIS A 335 -15.46 27.56 23.65
C HIS A 335 -14.95 26.14 23.79
N VAL A 336 -14.87 25.58 25.01
CA VAL A 336 -14.56 24.17 25.23
C VAL A 336 -15.61 23.26 24.56
N MET A 337 -16.89 23.61 24.61
CA MET A 337 -17.95 22.85 23.92
C MET A 337 -17.79 22.83 22.40
N LYS A 338 -17.26 23.89 21.77
CA LYS A 338 -16.91 23.92 20.33
C LYS A 338 -15.82 22.89 19.98
N TYR A 339 -14.97 22.50 20.94
CA TYR A 339 -14.00 21.41 20.77
C TYR A 339 -14.63 20.02 20.91
N ILE A 340 -15.56 19.85 21.86
CA ILE A 340 -16.22 18.57 22.14
C ILE A 340 -17.29 18.23 21.10
N PHE A 341 -18.07 19.20 20.63
CA PHE A 341 -19.24 19.02 19.75
C PHE A 341 -19.15 19.84 18.45
N PRO A 342 -18.05 19.76 17.68
CA PRO A 342 -17.82 20.63 16.53
C PRO A 342 -18.96 20.61 15.50
N ARG A 343 -19.54 19.44 15.21
CA ARG A 343 -20.60 19.30 14.21
C ARG A 343 -21.85 20.09 14.60
N GLN A 344 -22.18 20.16 15.89
CA GLN A 344 -23.34 20.92 16.37
C GLN A 344 -23.16 22.45 16.23
N PHE A 345 -21.91 22.92 16.18
CA PHE A 345 -21.55 24.32 15.90
C PHE A 345 -21.24 24.57 14.42
N GLY A 346 -21.49 23.59 13.53
CA GLY A 346 -21.19 23.71 12.11
C GLY A 346 -19.69 23.71 11.77
N LEU A 347 -18.83 23.22 12.67
CA LEU A 347 -17.38 23.10 12.48
C LEU A 347 -17.02 21.78 11.79
N HIS A 348 -15.83 21.76 11.21
CA HIS A 348 -15.19 20.62 10.57
C HIS A 348 -15.05 19.46 11.56
N ASN A 349 -15.51 18.28 11.15
CA ASN A 349 -15.52 17.09 11.99
C ASN A 349 -15.27 15.82 11.17
N VAL A 350 -15.07 14.71 11.85
CA VAL A 350 -14.72 13.42 11.23
C VAL A 350 -15.85 12.74 10.47
N PHE A 351 -17.11 13.11 10.71
CA PHE A 351 -18.26 12.46 10.10
C PHE A 351 -18.60 13.06 8.73
N THR A 352 -18.56 14.40 8.60
CA THR A 352 -19.07 15.08 7.40
C THR A 352 -17.98 15.71 6.54
N SER A 353 -16.83 16.06 7.11
CA SER A 353 -15.85 16.87 6.38
C SER A 353 -14.84 16.02 5.62
N THR A 354 -14.51 16.40 4.38
CA THR A 354 -13.45 15.80 3.58
C THR A 354 -12.12 16.52 3.82
N VAL A 355 -11.02 15.80 3.66
CA VAL A 355 -9.68 16.29 3.98
C VAL A 355 -8.81 16.27 2.74
N SER A 356 -8.22 17.41 2.40
CA SER A 356 -7.27 17.50 1.31
C SER A 356 -5.93 16.87 1.69
N ARG A 357 -5.39 16.03 0.80
CA ARG A 357 -4.02 15.47 0.95
C ARG A 357 -2.92 16.52 0.77
N ALA A 358 -3.27 17.71 0.28
CA ALA A 358 -2.37 18.86 0.28
C ALA A 358 -2.23 19.47 1.68
N GLU A 359 -3.26 19.38 2.54
CA GLU A 359 -3.25 19.95 3.89
C GLU A 359 -2.74 18.97 4.95
N THR A 360 -3.06 17.69 4.85
CA THR A 360 -2.63 16.70 5.85
C THR A 360 -2.41 15.30 5.27
N THR A 361 -1.45 14.58 5.84
CA THR A 361 -1.18 13.18 5.55
C THR A 361 -2.08 12.22 6.31
N MET A 362 -2.82 12.72 7.30
CA MET A 362 -3.67 11.93 8.20
C MET A 362 -5.09 11.79 7.62
N PRO A 363 -5.87 10.77 8.02
CA PRO A 363 -7.25 10.61 7.56
C PRO A 363 -8.16 11.77 8.01
N PHE A 364 -7.82 12.42 9.13
CA PHE A 364 -8.57 13.55 9.71
C PHE A 364 -7.61 14.70 10.08
N LYS A 365 -8.12 15.94 10.09
CA LYS A 365 -7.39 17.13 10.56
C LYS A 365 -7.00 16.98 12.04
N ASP A 366 -5.93 17.65 12.46
CA ASP A 366 -5.56 17.74 13.88
C ASP A 366 -6.37 18.84 14.53
N TYR A 367 -7.24 18.46 15.46
CA TYR A 367 -8.18 19.36 16.12
C TYR A 367 -7.65 19.92 17.44
N THR A 368 -6.36 19.70 17.75
CA THR A 368 -5.74 20.25 18.96
C THR A 368 -5.81 21.78 18.98
N LEU A 369 -5.66 22.43 17.82
CA LEU A 369 -5.79 23.87 17.64
C LEU A 369 -6.71 24.16 16.44
N ARG A 370 -7.87 24.79 16.69
CA ARG A 370 -8.83 25.19 15.65
C ARG A 370 -9.35 26.63 15.83
N GLU A 371 -8.57 27.50 16.46
CA GLU A 371 -8.97 28.89 16.72
C GLU A 371 -9.29 29.68 15.45
N GLN A 372 -8.50 29.50 14.38
CA GLN A 372 -8.75 30.13 13.09
C GLN A 372 -10.10 29.71 12.51
N GLU A 373 -10.46 28.44 12.65
CA GLU A 373 -11.75 27.91 12.18
C GLU A 373 -12.92 28.48 12.99
N ILE A 374 -12.77 28.54 14.32
CA ILE A 374 -13.79 29.10 15.22
C ILE A 374 -13.98 30.60 14.96
N ALA A 375 -12.90 31.34 14.70
CA ALA A 375 -12.95 32.77 14.38
C ALA A 375 -13.71 33.07 13.08
N LEU A 376 -13.68 32.17 12.09
CA LEU A 376 -14.41 32.30 10.82
C LEU A 376 -15.91 32.03 10.93
N LYS A 377 -16.37 31.45 12.04
CA LYS A 377 -17.80 31.21 12.32
C LYS A 377 -18.19 31.84 13.67
N PRO A 378 -18.16 33.18 13.77
CA PRO A 378 -18.47 33.88 15.01
C PRO A 378 -19.94 33.65 15.38
N GLY A 379 -20.13 33.04 16.55
CA GLY A 379 -21.45 32.75 17.10
C GLY A 379 -21.31 32.04 18.44
N ASP A 380 -21.70 32.70 19.52
CA ASP A 380 -21.72 32.12 20.87
C ASP A 380 -23.08 31.54 21.25
N LYS A 381 -24.00 31.48 20.27
CA LYS A 381 -25.31 30.84 20.43
C LYS A 381 -25.12 29.33 20.62
N ILE A 382 -25.39 28.86 21.82
CA ILE A 382 -25.39 27.43 22.14
C ILE A 382 -26.54 26.75 21.36
N PRO A 383 -26.25 25.69 20.57
CA PRO A 383 -27.28 24.91 19.88
C PRO A 383 -28.36 24.42 20.85
N ARG A 384 -29.64 24.43 20.46
CA ARG A 384 -30.79 24.16 21.35
C ARG A 384 -30.63 22.89 22.19
N ARG A 385 -30.07 21.82 21.62
CA ARG A 385 -29.86 20.51 22.26
C ARG A 385 -28.66 20.45 23.22
N LEU A 386 -27.77 21.45 23.20
CA LEU A 386 -26.59 21.50 24.07
C LEU A 386 -26.78 22.49 25.24
N ARG A 387 -27.94 23.15 25.34
CA ARG A 387 -28.26 24.11 26.42
C ARG A 387 -28.55 23.37 27.74
N GLY A 388 -28.48 24.11 28.85
CA GLY A 388 -28.82 23.60 30.18
C GLY A 388 -27.73 22.72 30.79
N ARG A 389 -28.12 21.55 31.29
CA ARG A 389 -27.29 20.64 32.13
C ARG A 389 -25.91 20.33 31.55
N LEU A 390 -25.77 20.22 30.22
CA LEU A 390 -24.47 19.95 29.60
C LEU A 390 -23.43 21.06 29.87
N VAL A 391 -23.85 22.33 29.86
CA VAL A 391 -22.96 23.47 30.14
C VAL A 391 -22.38 23.35 31.55
N GLU A 392 -23.20 22.96 32.53
CA GLU A 392 -22.78 22.72 33.91
C GLU A 392 -21.82 21.53 34.03
N LEU A 393 -22.08 20.44 33.28
CA LEU A 393 -21.18 19.29 33.25
C LEU A 393 -19.82 19.63 32.66
N VAL A 394 -19.76 20.47 31.62
CA VAL A 394 -18.48 20.93 31.04
C VAL A 394 -17.76 21.87 32.02
N ARG A 395 -18.46 22.78 32.72
CA ARG A 395 -17.87 23.58 33.82
C ARG A 395 -17.31 22.69 34.92
N LYS A 396 -18.05 21.65 35.33
CA LYS A 396 -17.60 20.66 36.33
C LYS A 396 -16.35 19.91 35.84
N MET A 397 -16.30 19.57 34.56
CA MET A 397 -15.11 18.97 33.92
C MET A 397 -13.90 19.91 33.96
N GLN A 398 -14.07 21.21 33.67
CA GLN A 398 -13.00 22.22 33.78
C GLN A 398 -12.48 22.34 35.23
N LYS A 399 -13.37 22.44 36.23
CA LYS A 399 -12.97 22.49 37.66
C LYS A 399 -12.21 21.23 38.08
N ARG A 400 -12.70 20.05 37.70
CA ARG A 400 -12.05 18.76 37.98
C ARG A 400 -10.69 18.63 37.30
N HIS A 401 -10.55 19.16 36.08
CA HIS A 401 -9.26 19.21 35.39
C HIS A 401 -8.25 20.08 36.14
N ALA A 402 -8.64 21.28 36.57
CA ALA A 402 -7.77 22.20 37.31
C ALA A 402 -7.27 21.58 38.64
N GLN A 403 -8.08 20.76 39.30
CA GLN A 403 -7.74 20.07 40.55
C GLN A 403 -7.00 18.73 40.34
N CYS A 404 -6.78 18.30 39.09
CA CYS A 404 -6.22 16.99 38.81
C CYS A 404 -4.70 16.98 39.01
N ALA A 405 -4.24 16.29 40.06
CA ALA A 405 -2.81 16.09 40.35
C ALA A 405 -2.14 15.08 39.39
N TYR A 406 -2.00 15.43 38.10
CA TYR A 406 -1.45 14.56 37.05
C TYR A 406 -0.08 13.95 37.41
N VAL A 407 0.80 14.75 38.02
CA VAL A 407 2.17 14.33 38.36
C VAL A 407 2.16 13.26 39.44
N GLU A 408 1.40 13.45 40.51
CA GLU A 408 1.32 12.47 41.61
C GLU A 408 0.63 11.19 41.16
N MET A 409 -0.41 11.30 40.32
CA MET A 409 -1.04 10.13 39.71
C MET A 409 -0.04 9.36 38.81
N LEU A 410 0.79 10.07 38.04
CA LEU A 410 1.81 9.43 37.21
C LEU A 410 2.88 8.74 38.09
N ARG A 411 3.28 9.34 39.20
CA ARG A 411 4.23 8.74 40.17
C ARG A 411 3.67 7.48 40.81
N HIS A 412 2.39 7.51 41.20
CA HIS A 412 1.70 6.38 41.83
C HIS A 412 1.50 5.20 40.86
N TYR A 413 0.87 5.45 39.69
CA TYR A 413 0.53 4.37 38.76
C TYR A 413 1.71 3.92 37.90
N CYS A 414 2.65 4.81 37.59
CA CYS A 414 3.77 4.56 36.69
C CYS A 414 5.10 4.95 37.34
N PRO A 415 5.52 4.31 38.44
CA PRO A 415 6.76 4.65 39.13
C PRO A 415 7.99 4.44 38.23
N LYS A 416 9.07 5.17 38.54
CA LYS A 416 10.37 4.97 37.85
C LYS A 416 10.92 3.61 38.27
N LYS A 417 11.28 2.77 37.30
CA LYS A 417 11.96 1.51 37.60
C LYS A 417 13.44 1.76 37.89
N THR A 418 13.92 1.20 38.99
CA THR A 418 15.34 0.91 39.22
C THR A 418 15.63 -0.49 38.68
N VAL A 419 16.62 -0.61 37.80
CA VAL A 419 17.00 -1.91 37.21
C VAL A 419 18.43 -2.20 37.65
N ASN A 420 18.61 -3.25 38.44
CA ASN A 420 19.92 -3.70 38.94
C ASN A 420 20.29 -5.02 38.23
N GLY A 421 21.47 -5.08 37.61
CA GLY A 421 22.01 -6.28 36.95
C GLY A 421 23.01 -5.97 35.83
N ASP A 422 23.88 -6.92 35.48
CA ASP A 422 25.05 -6.71 34.60
C ASP A 422 24.71 -6.58 33.10
N LYS A 423 23.45 -6.83 32.69
CA LYS A 423 23.00 -6.75 31.28
C LYS A 423 21.62 -6.09 31.15
N VAL A 424 21.54 -4.81 31.50
CA VAL A 424 20.30 -4.02 31.35
C VAL A 424 20.12 -3.58 29.90
N THR A 425 18.94 -3.84 29.32
CA THR A 425 18.57 -3.34 28.00
C THR A 425 17.76 -2.04 28.11
N MET A 426 17.78 -1.21 27.06
CA MET A 426 16.98 0.02 27.02
C MET A 426 15.48 -0.27 27.20
N THR A 427 15.00 -1.44 26.76
CA THR A 427 13.60 -1.86 26.87
C THR A 427 13.14 -2.18 28.28
N ASP A 428 14.04 -2.47 29.23
CA ASP A 428 13.69 -2.85 30.60
C ASP A 428 13.14 -1.67 31.42
N TYR A 429 13.57 -0.45 31.07
CA TYR A 429 13.09 0.81 31.63
C TYR A 429 11.68 1.21 31.16
N ALA A 430 11.06 0.45 30.25
CA ALA A 430 9.71 0.75 29.78
C ALA A 430 8.67 0.50 30.90
N THR A 431 7.71 1.42 30.99
CA THR A 431 6.51 1.27 31.80
C THR A 431 5.60 0.22 31.18
N PRO A 432 5.11 -0.78 31.94
CA PRO A 432 4.24 -1.81 31.40
C PRO A 432 2.87 -1.22 31.01
N THR A 433 2.26 -1.77 29.96
CA THR A 433 1.02 -1.22 29.38
C THR A 433 -0.15 -1.15 30.37
N HIS A 434 -0.29 -2.13 31.27
CA HIS A 434 -1.36 -2.14 32.26
C HIS A 434 -1.26 -0.97 33.24
N ALA A 435 -0.03 -0.55 33.60
CA ALA A 435 0.21 0.61 34.46
C ALA A 435 -0.15 1.93 33.76
N VAL A 436 0.23 2.06 32.48
CA VAL A 436 -0.18 3.20 31.63
C VAL A 436 -1.71 3.26 31.49
N SER A 437 -2.36 2.12 31.31
CA SER A 437 -3.81 2.00 31.27
C SER A 437 -4.46 2.39 32.59
N ALA A 438 -3.94 1.93 33.74
CA ALA A 438 -4.42 2.32 35.06
C ALA A 438 -4.31 3.85 35.27
N PHE A 439 -3.17 4.44 34.93
CA PHE A 439 -2.96 5.89 34.96
C PHE A 439 -4.00 6.63 34.11
N CYS A 440 -4.16 6.25 32.83
CA CYS A 440 -5.09 6.93 31.93
C CYS A 440 -6.54 6.78 32.40
N ARG A 441 -6.95 5.58 32.83
CA ARG A 441 -8.30 5.34 33.37
C ARG A 441 -8.55 6.16 34.62
N ALA A 442 -7.61 6.20 35.56
CA ALA A 442 -7.74 7.01 36.78
C ALA A 442 -7.87 8.51 36.46
N VAL A 443 -7.08 9.03 35.52
CA VAL A 443 -7.17 10.42 35.07
C VAL A 443 -8.53 10.72 34.44
N LEU A 444 -8.99 9.88 33.51
CA LEU A 444 -10.29 10.07 32.85
C LEU A 444 -11.43 10.04 33.86
N GLN A 445 -11.37 9.15 34.85
CA GLN A 445 -12.38 9.07 35.92
C GLN A 445 -12.39 10.28 36.87
N LYS A 446 -11.22 10.90 37.11
CA LYS A 446 -11.12 12.13 37.90
C LYS A 446 -11.63 13.35 37.12
N VAL A 447 -11.27 13.47 35.85
CA VAL A 447 -11.57 14.64 35.03
C VAL A 447 -13.01 14.65 34.51
N ILE A 448 -13.52 13.50 34.04
CA ILE A 448 -14.83 13.41 33.37
C ILE A 448 -15.93 13.20 34.42
N PRO A 449 -16.94 14.09 34.51
CA PRO A 449 -18.12 13.86 35.33
C PRO A 449 -18.83 12.56 34.94
N TYR A 450 -19.23 11.77 35.96
CA TYR A 450 -19.88 10.47 35.74
C TYR A 450 -21.19 10.62 34.95
N GLU A 451 -21.90 11.71 35.18
CA GLU A 451 -23.18 12.07 34.55
C GLU A 451 -23.07 12.22 33.03
N LEU A 452 -21.87 12.42 32.47
CA LEU A 452 -21.66 12.43 31.03
C LEU A 452 -21.87 11.04 30.40
N TYR A 453 -21.68 9.95 31.15
CA TYR A 453 -21.87 8.58 30.68
C TYR A 453 -23.32 8.08 30.82
N GLY A 454 -24.14 8.75 31.63
CA GLY A 454 -25.53 8.38 31.90
C GLY A 454 -25.87 8.44 33.38
N CYS A 455 -27.06 7.97 33.74
CA CYS A 455 -27.52 7.79 35.12
C CYS A 455 -27.79 6.31 35.46
N GLY A 456 -27.70 5.97 36.74
CA GLY A 456 -27.97 4.63 37.26
C GLY A 456 -27.00 3.54 36.76
N GLU A 457 -27.42 2.29 36.86
CA GLU A 457 -26.63 1.11 36.43
C GLU A 457 -26.18 1.19 34.97
N ASP A 458 -27.04 1.69 34.08
CA ASP A 458 -26.70 1.86 32.65
C ASP A 458 -25.57 2.87 32.42
N GLY A 459 -25.53 3.96 33.20
CA GLY A 459 -24.44 4.93 33.17
C GLY A 459 -23.12 4.33 33.69
N LEU A 460 -23.18 3.49 34.74
CA LEU A 460 -22.02 2.75 35.25
C LEU A 460 -21.48 1.76 34.21
N HIS A 461 -22.39 1.03 33.56
CA HIS A 461 -22.06 0.13 32.45
C HIS A 461 -21.39 0.88 31.30
N ASN A 462 -21.94 2.01 30.85
CA ASN A 462 -21.34 2.83 29.80
C ASN A 462 -19.91 3.28 30.16
N ARG A 463 -19.70 3.75 31.39
CA ARG A 463 -18.36 4.12 31.88
C ARG A 463 -17.43 2.92 31.87
N ALA A 464 -17.86 1.74 32.33
CA ALA A 464 -17.06 0.52 32.34
C ALA A 464 -16.66 0.09 30.91
N VAL A 465 -17.59 0.13 29.95
CA VAL A 465 -17.32 -0.16 28.53
C VAL A 465 -16.27 0.80 27.96
N VAL A 466 -16.40 2.11 28.21
CA VAL A 466 -15.41 3.09 27.75
C VAL A 466 -14.03 2.82 28.38
N MET A 467 -13.94 2.55 29.68
CA MET A 467 -12.68 2.28 30.37
C MET A 467 -12.01 0.97 29.88
N ARG A 468 -12.80 -0.05 29.56
CA ARG A 468 -12.30 -1.28 28.93
C ARG A 468 -11.71 -0.98 27.54
N ASN A 469 -12.38 -0.15 26.75
CA ASN A 469 -11.88 0.26 25.44
C ASN A 469 -10.61 1.12 25.53
N VAL A 470 -10.43 1.91 26.60
CA VAL A 470 -9.16 2.62 26.87
C VAL A 470 -8.01 1.62 27.08
N ASP A 471 -8.22 0.57 27.87
CA ASP A 471 -7.21 -0.47 28.10
C ASP A 471 -6.85 -1.19 26.79
N GLN A 472 -7.86 -1.56 26.00
CA GLN A 472 -7.68 -2.15 24.69
C GLN A 472 -6.90 -1.22 23.75
N PHE A 473 -7.26 0.06 23.66
CA PHE A 473 -6.63 1.04 22.79
C PHE A 473 -5.12 1.22 23.07
N LEU A 474 -4.72 1.13 24.34
CA LEU A 474 -3.32 1.24 24.77
C LEU A 474 -2.54 -0.07 24.55
N SER A 475 -3.21 -1.22 24.55
CA SER A 475 -2.58 -2.53 24.28
C SER A 475 -2.41 -2.86 22.79
N LEU A 476 -3.05 -2.10 21.90
CA LEU A 476 -2.89 -2.23 20.45
C LEU A 476 -1.42 -2.13 20.00
N ARG A 477 -1.05 -2.94 19.02
CA ARG A 477 0.28 -2.91 18.41
C ARG A 477 0.44 -1.72 17.45
N ARG A 478 1.66 -1.48 16.98
CA ARG A 478 2.03 -0.31 16.16
C ARG A 478 1.07 0.01 15.01
N PHE A 479 0.71 -1.01 14.24
CA PHE A 479 -0.06 -0.87 13.00
C PHE A 479 -1.55 -1.22 13.18
N GLU A 480 -1.98 -1.48 14.40
CA GLU A 480 -3.38 -1.77 14.71
C GLU A 480 -4.15 -0.47 14.95
N THR A 481 -5.43 -0.51 14.61
CA THR A 481 -6.36 0.62 14.65
C THR A 481 -7.64 0.22 15.36
N MET A 482 -8.32 1.19 15.93
CA MET A 482 -9.63 1.04 16.55
C MET A 482 -10.59 2.04 15.92
N SER A 483 -11.77 1.57 15.52
CA SER A 483 -12.84 2.42 15.01
C SER A 483 -13.72 2.97 16.13
N LEU A 484 -14.44 4.06 15.87
CA LEU A 484 -15.46 4.56 16.78
C LEU A 484 -16.57 3.53 16.97
N HIS A 485 -16.90 2.76 15.92
CA HIS A 485 -17.89 1.68 16.00
C HIS A 485 -17.55 0.64 17.09
N GLU A 486 -16.28 0.22 17.20
CA GLU A 486 -15.87 -0.73 18.24
C GLU A 486 -16.09 -0.18 19.65
N VAL A 487 -15.82 1.11 19.86
CA VAL A 487 -15.93 1.72 21.19
C VAL A 487 -17.38 1.84 21.63
N ILE A 488 -18.31 2.03 20.69
CA ILE A 488 -19.72 2.30 20.99
C ILE A 488 -20.56 1.03 21.11
N GLN A 489 -20.02 -0.13 20.74
CA GLN A 489 -20.72 -1.40 20.88
C GLN A 489 -21.05 -1.68 22.35
N GLY A 490 -22.34 -1.88 22.62
CA GLY A 490 -22.86 -2.13 23.97
C GLY A 490 -23.13 -0.90 24.82
N LEU A 491 -22.95 0.33 24.30
CA LEU A 491 -23.33 1.56 25.00
C LEU A 491 -24.86 1.78 24.97
N ARG A 492 -25.43 2.15 26.12
CA ARG A 492 -26.86 2.41 26.33
C ARG A 492 -27.12 3.91 26.36
N ILE A 493 -27.64 4.47 25.28
CA ILE A 493 -27.79 5.92 25.11
C ILE A 493 -29.04 6.46 25.81
N GLY A 494 -30.06 5.62 26.03
CA GLY A 494 -31.31 6.03 26.67
C GLY A 494 -31.14 6.61 28.09
N CYS A 495 -30.14 6.14 28.84
CA CYS A 495 -29.85 6.61 30.21
C CYS A 495 -29.12 7.96 30.27
N VAL A 496 -28.80 8.59 29.13
CA VAL A 496 -28.00 9.82 29.09
C VAL A 496 -28.92 11.04 29.13
N ALA A 497 -29.26 11.47 30.34
CA ALA A 497 -30.27 12.51 30.59
C ALA A 497 -29.99 13.84 29.88
N TRP A 498 -28.72 14.28 29.82
CA TRP A 498 -28.34 15.58 29.22
C TRP A 498 -28.51 15.64 27.69
N LEU A 499 -28.76 14.51 27.01
CA LEU A 499 -29.06 14.47 25.58
C LEU A 499 -30.55 14.75 25.27
N SER A 500 -31.42 14.74 26.28
CA SER A 500 -32.84 15.08 26.13
C SER A 500 -33.03 16.59 25.86
N PRO A 501 -34.02 16.99 25.03
CA PRO A 501 -34.37 18.40 24.84
C PRO A 501 -34.72 19.11 26.17
N PRO A 502 -34.41 20.41 26.32
CA PRO A 502 -34.72 21.17 27.54
C PRO A 502 -36.21 21.13 27.93
N CYS A 503 -37.12 21.08 26.96
CA CYS A 503 -38.58 21.06 27.18
C CYS A 503 -39.10 19.77 27.83
N THR A 504 -38.29 18.71 27.89
CA THR A 504 -38.61 17.44 28.59
C THR A 504 -37.81 17.29 29.89
N GLN A 505 -36.93 18.24 30.20
CA GLN A 505 -36.14 18.29 31.45
C GLN A 505 -36.75 19.26 32.48
N GLY A 506 -37.69 20.12 32.07
CA GLY A 506 -38.45 21.02 32.95
C GLY A 506 -39.93 20.71 32.84
N GLY A 507 -40.48 20.08 33.88
CA GLY A 507 -41.89 19.74 33.98
C GLY A 507 -42.17 19.00 35.28
N CYS A 508 -41.95 19.70 36.41
CA CYS A 508 -42.57 19.50 37.73
C CYS A 508 -42.08 20.68 38.61
N THR A 509 -42.65 21.87 38.38
CA THR A 509 -42.82 22.82 39.49
C THR A 509 -44.27 22.69 39.91
N ASP A 510 -44.58 21.63 40.65
CA ASP A 510 -45.82 21.58 41.40
C ASP A 510 -45.55 22.26 42.74
N ASN A 511 -46.14 23.43 42.90
CA ASN A 511 -46.41 24.01 44.20
C ASN A 511 -47.34 23.05 44.95
N LYS A 512 -46.77 22.08 45.68
CA LYS A 512 -47.28 21.48 46.92
C LYS A 512 -46.34 20.34 47.33
N GLY A 513 -45.78 20.46 48.53
CA GLY A 513 -44.81 19.51 49.07
C GLY A 513 -45.39 18.14 49.38
N GLN A 514 -45.37 17.23 48.39
CA GLN A 514 -45.50 15.80 48.64
C GLN A 514 -44.37 15.05 47.91
N GLN A 515 -43.54 14.37 48.72
CA GLN A 515 -42.50 13.46 48.25
C GLN A 515 -43.15 12.26 47.55
N HIS A 516 -43.18 12.26 46.22
CA HIS A 516 -43.46 11.05 45.45
C HIS A 516 -42.15 10.33 45.09
N ASN A 517 -42.08 9.07 45.51
CA ASN A 517 -40.97 8.14 45.32
C ASN A 517 -40.50 8.03 43.86
N HIS A 518 -39.20 8.25 43.68
CA HIS A 518 -38.44 8.24 42.42
C HIS A 518 -38.27 6.86 41.73
N HIS A 519 -39.32 6.03 41.61
CA HIS A 519 -39.18 4.64 41.15
C HIS A 519 -39.89 4.23 39.84
N HIS A 520 -40.43 5.15 39.04
CA HIS A 520 -41.07 4.78 37.77
C HIS A 520 -40.63 5.64 36.57
N HIS A 521 -39.38 5.42 36.11
CA HIS A 521 -38.96 5.83 34.75
C HIS A 521 -39.43 4.75 33.76
N HIS A 522 -40.75 4.65 33.56
CA HIS A 522 -41.32 3.71 32.59
C HIS A 522 -41.02 4.17 31.15
N LYS A 523 -40.58 3.21 30.33
CA LYS A 523 -40.21 3.27 28.91
C LYS A 523 -41.10 4.20 28.06
N HIS A 524 -40.71 5.47 27.90
CA HIS A 524 -41.19 6.25 26.76
C HIS A 524 -40.46 5.74 25.50
N LYS A 525 -41.19 5.18 24.52
CA LYS A 525 -40.60 4.77 23.23
C LYS A 525 -40.05 6.01 22.54
N LEU A 526 -38.72 6.16 22.52
CA LEU A 526 -38.03 7.26 21.86
C LEU A 526 -38.26 7.18 20.35
N ALA A 527 -38.68 8.30 19.74
CA ALA A 527 -38.76 8.40 18.28
C ALA A 527 -37.38 8.10 17.66
N LEU A 528 -37.38 7.40 16.51
CA LEU A 528 -36.14 7.02 15.83
C LEU A 528 -35.27 8.23 15.47
N SER A 529 -35.89 9.35 15.09
CA SER A 529 -35.22 10.62 14.80
C SER A 529 -34.50 11.19 16.02
N ASP A 530 -35.15 11.16 17.20
CA ASP A 530 -34.55 11.65 18.44
C ASP A 530 -33.41 10.72 18.90
N SER A 531 -33.63 9.40 18.88
CA SER A 531 -32.59 8.40 19.20
C SER A 531 -31.35 8.55 18.31
N ARG A 532 -31.54 8.75 16.99
CA ARG A 532 -30.44 9.03 16.04
C ARG A 532 -29.69 10.32 16.40
N LYS A 533 -30.40 11.40 16.74
CA LYS A 533 -29.76 12.68 17.07
C LYS A 533 -29.00 12.64 18.40
N ARG A 534 -29.55 11.97 19.43
CA ARG A 534 -28.85 11.73 20.70
C ARG A 534 -27.57 10.92 20.46
N THR A 535 -27.67 9.88 19.65
CA THR A 535 -26.53 9.06 19.25
C THR A 535 -25.47 9.91 18.55
N GLU A 536 -25.86 10.73 17.57
CA GLU A 536 -24.92 11.62 16.88
C GLU A 536 -24.11 12.52 17.83
N ILE A 537 -24.77 13.19 18.78
CA ILE A 537 -24.11 14.09 19.73
C ILE A 537 -23.18 13.29 20.66
N PHE A 538 -23.63 12.12 21.12
CA PHE A 538 -22.84 11.27 22.00
C PHE A 538 -21.59 10.70 21.30
N LEU A 539 -21.68 10.40 20.00
CA LEU A 539 -20.54 9.97 19.20
C LEU A 539 -19.43 11.03 19.12
N GLU A 540 -19.77 12.32 19.09
CA GLU A 540 -18.77 13.40 19.15
C GLU A 540 -18.05 13.43 20.49
N LEU A 541 -18.78 13.23 21.60
CA LEU A 541 -18.18 13.12 22.93
C LEU A 541 -17.21 11.94 23.00
N ILE A 542 -17.62 10.75 22.59
CA ILE A 542 -16.74 9.56 22.60
C ILE A 542 -15.52 9.79 21.70
N TYR A 543 -15.70 10.42 20.54
CA TYR A 543 -14.58 10.76 19.66
C TYR A 543 -13.59 11.72 20.35
N TYR A 544 -14.09 12.77 20.98
CA TYR A 544 -13.29 13.72 21.74
C TYR A 544 -12.51 13.05 22.88
N LEU A 545 -13.14 12.15 23.65
CA LEU A 545 -12.49 11.45 24.76
C LEU A 545 -11.25 10.65 24.32
N PHE A 546 -11.32 9.95 23.20
CA PHE A 546 -10.19 9.16 22.70
C PHE A 546 -9.19 10.01 21.92
N ASP A 547 -9.64 10.78 20.92
CA ASP A 547 -8.73 11.47 19.99
C ASP A 547 -8.16 12.77 20.57
N SER A 548 -8.96 13.52 21.34
CA SER A 548 -8.61 14.86 21.83
C SER A 548 -8.22 14.89 23.30
N LEU A 549 -8.53 13.85 24.11
CA LEU A 549 -8.13 13.80 25.53
C LEU A 549 -7.13 12.67 25.82
N LEU A 550 -7.47 11.41 25.52
CA LEU A 550 -6.60 10.25 25.79
C LEU A 550 -5.29 10.29 24.99
N ILE A 551 -5.36 10.53 23.68
CA ILE A 551 -4.16 10.62 22.83
C ILE A 551 -3.21 11.73 23.33
N PRO A 552 -3.65 12.98 23.56
CA PRO A 552 -2.79 14.03 24.13
C PRO A 552 -2.25 13.69 25.51
N LEU A 553 -3.05 13.05 26.38
CA LEU A 553 -2.60 12.61 27.71
C LEU A 553 -1.44 11.61 27.62
N VAL A 554 -1.52 10.62 26.74
CA VAL A 554 -0.41 9.67 26.56
C VAL A 554 0.79 10.36 25.92
N ARG A 555 0.55 11.16 24.87
CA ARG A 555 1.58 11.89 24.13
C ARG A 555 2.41 12.80 25.05
N SER A 556 1.77 13.44 26.03
CA SER A 556 2.42 14.40 26.91
C SER A 556 3.21 13.78 28.07
N ASN A 557 2.95 12.52 28.44
CA ASN A 557 3.60 11.85 29.56
C ASN A 557 4.59 10.76 29.14
N PHE A 558 4.40 10.16 27.95
CA PHE A 558 5.19 9.02 27.49
C PHE A 558 5.77 9.22 26.08
N TYR A 559 7.01 8.77 25.91
CA TYR A 559 7.62 8.48 24.61
C TYR A 559 7.25 7.05 24.20
N LEU A 560 6.36 6.93 23.21
CA LEU A 560 5.88 5.65 22.68
C LEU A 560 6.71 5.23 21.46
N THR A 561 7.35 4.04 21.54
CA THR A 561 8.15 3.48 20.44
C THR A 561 8.08 1.95 20.36
N GLU A 562 8.36 1.41 19.18
CA GLU A 562 8.71 0.01 18.97
C GLU A 562 10.21 -0.24 19.24
N SER A 563 10.63 -1.51 19.18
CA SER A 563 12.03 -1.94 19.27
C SER A 563 12.40 -2.76 18.03
N SER A 564 13.68 -2.73 17.63
CA SER A 564 14.19 -3.59 16.55
C SER A 564 13.98 -5.09 16.83
N THR A 565 14.03 -5.47 18.11
CA THR A 565 13.96 -6.87 18.55
C THR A 565 12.52 -7.37 18.59
N TYR A 566 11.61 -6.61 19.20
CA TYR A 566 10.24 -7.05 19.50
C TYR A 566 9.18 -6.66 18.44
N LYS A 567 9.62 -6.36 17.22
CA LYS A 567 8.76 -6.12 16.03
C LYS A 567 7.67 -5.06 16.28
N ASN A 568 6.38 -5.44 16.31
CA ASN A 568 5.25 -4.51 16.38
C ASN A 568 4.80 -4.19 17.82
N ARG A 569 5.44 -4.81 18.83
CA ARG A 569 5.17 -4.52 20.24
C ARG A 569 5.60 -3.09 20.57
N LEU A 570 4.80 -2.44 21.40
CA LEU A 570 5.03 -1.07 21.83
C LEU A 570 5.57 -1.01 23.25
N PHE A 571 6.45 -0.03 23.46
CA PHE A 571 7.07 0.31 24.73
C PHE A 571 6.72 1.75 25.07
N TYR A 572 6.24 1.96 26.29
CA TYR A 572 5.92 3.26 26.84
C TYR A 572 7.06 3.66 27.77
N PHE A 573 7.83 4.67 27.40
CA PHE A 573 8.83 5.25 28.29
C PHE A 573 8.28 6.53 28.86
N ARG A 574 8.34 6.73 30.18
CA ARG A 574 8.10 8.07 30.72
C ARG A 574 9.11 9.05 30.10
N HIS A 575 8.68 10.27 29.82
CA HIS A 575 9.54 11.25 29.12
C HIS A 575 10.85 11.56 29.84
N ASP A 576 10.82 11.63 31.17
CA ASP A 576 12.00 11.85 32.01
C ASP A 576 13.01 10.69 31.92
N VAL A 577 12.50 9.45 31.94
CA VAL A 577 13.31 8.24 31.75
C VAL A 577 13.87 8.17 30.33
N TRP A 578 13.04 8.41 29.32
CA TRP A 578 13.47 8.38 27.92
C TRP A 578 14.57 9.41 27.65
N LYS A 579 14.42 10.64 28.17
CA LYS A 579 15.44 11.69 28.03
C LYS A 579 16.79 11.22 28.59
N ARG A 580 16.80 10.64 29.80
CA ARG A 580 18.00 10.10 30.43
C ARG A 580 18.69 9.02 29.58
N LEU A 581 17.90 8.11 29.00
CA LEU A 581 18.44 7.02 28.18
C LEU A 581 18.90 7.47 26.78
N SER A 582 18.24 8.48 26.21
CA SER A 582 18.50 8.92 24.84
C SER A 582 19.57 10.00 24.72
N GLU A 583 19.80 10.83 25.74
CA GLU A 583 20.76 11.93 25.65
C GLU A 583 22.21 11.46 25.43
N PRO A 584 22.74 10.42 26.11
CA PRO A 584 24.10 9.93 25.84
C PRO A 584 24.28 9.44 24.40
N VAL A 585 23.28 8.73 23.87
CA VAL A 585 23.28 8.27 22.47
C VAL A 585 23.25 9.45 21.50
N MET A 586 22.40 10.45 21.77
CA MET A 586 22.33 11.67 20.95
C MET A 586 23.62 12.48 21.01
N ALA A 587 24.27 12.56 22.18
CA ALA A 587 25.54 13.26 22.34
C ALA A 587 26.66 12.60 21.52
N GLY A 588 26.77 11.26 21.58
CA GLY A 588 27.70 10.51 20.74
C GLY A 588 27.48 10.77 19.24
N LEU A 589 26.22 10.75 18.78
CA LEU A 589 25.89 11.06 17.38
C LEU A 589 26.24 12.49 16.99
N ARG A 590 26.01 13.48 17.87
CA ARG A 590 26.37 14.88 17.63
C ARG A 590 27.87 15.05 17.45
N ALA A 591 28.68 14.34 18.22
CA ALA A 591 30.14 14.42 18.14
C ALA A 591 30.69 13.76 16.86
N SER A 592 30.19 12.57 16.52
CA SER A 592 30.74 11.75 15.43
C SER A 592 30.19 12.10 14.04
N LEU A 593 28.87 12.22 13.87
CA LEU A 593 28.22 12.31 12.55
C LEU A 593 27.85 13.73 12.15
N PHE A 594 27.73 14.64 13.12
CA PHE A 594 27.13 15.95 12.90
C PHE A 594 28.09 17.11 13.21
N GLN A 595 27.79 18.26 12.62
CA GLN A 595 28.44 19.55 12.89
C GLN A 595 27.35 20.56 13.23
N ASP A 596 27.47 21.29 14.36
CA ASP A 596 26.51 22.34 14.73
C ASP A 596 26.59 23.50 13.72
N ILE A 597 25.43 24.04 13.32
CA ILE A 597 25.33 25.20 12.42
C ILE A 597 24.54 26.31 13.11
N LYS A 598 25.09 27.54 13.07
CA LYS A 598 24.40 28.75 13.52
C LYS A 598 23.04 28.91 12.80
N HIS A 599 22.03 29.37 13.53
CA HIS A 599 20.65 29.50 13.01
C HIS A 599 20.57 30.33 11.73
N SER A 600 21.25 31.48 11.68
CA SER A 600 21.27 32.37 10.50
C SER A 600 21.90 31.71 9.25
N LYS A 601 22.91 30.85 9.44
CA LYS A 601 23.48 30.06 8.33
C LYS A 601 22.50 28.97 7.90
N ALA A 602 21.83 28.29 8.84
CA ALA A 602 20.82 27.29 8.51
C ALA A 602 19.62 27.88 7.75
N GLU A 603 19.15 29.07 8.10
CA GLU A 603 18.06 29.74 7.37
C GLU A 603 18.45 30.12 5.94
N ARG A 604 19.67 30.64 5.72
CA ARG A 604 20.18 30.89 4.37
C ARG A 604 20.23 29.60 3.54
N LEU A 605 20.75 28.51 4.11
CA LEU A 605 20.78 27.21 3.44
C LEU A 605 19.36 26.70 3.11
N LEU A 606 18.40 26.90 4.00
CA LEU A 606 17.00 26.47 3.77
C LEU A 606 16.27 27.31 2.70
N ASN A 607 16.76 28.51 2.39
CA ASN A 607 16.13 29.41 1.42
C ASN A 607 16.59 29.19 -0.04
N GLY A 608 17.44 28.19 -0.33
CA GLY A 608 17.78 27.85 -1.73
C GLY A 608 18.83 26.74 -1.92
N GLU A 609 19.69 26.52 -0.93
CA GLU A 609 20.83 25.59 -1.06
C GLU A 609 20.57 24.18 -0.50
N SER A 610 19.50 23.99 0.28
CA SER A 610 19.20 22.73 0.96
C SER A 610 17.83 22.17 0.56
N LEU A 611 17.69 20.85 0.59
CA LEU A 611 16.43 20.13 0.32
C LEU A 611 15.42 20.23 1.48
N GLY A 612 15.72 21.05 2.49
CA GLY A 612 15.02 21.14 3.76
C GLY A 612 15.81 20.45 4.87
N TYR A 613 15.13 20.09 5.95
CA TYR A 613 15.76 19.40 7.08
C TYR A 613 15.02 18.12 7.43
N SER A 614 15.78 17.14 7.91
CA SER A 614 15.24 15.91 8.48
C SER A 614 15.20 15.97 10.01
N SER A 615 14.39 15.10 10.62
CA SER A 615 14.39 14.90 12.07
C SER A 615 14.88 13.51 12.42
N ILE A 616 15.78 13.40 13.39
CA ILE A 616 16.22 12.10 13.92
C ILE A 616 15.22 11.57 14.92
N ARG A 617 14.99 10.26 14.81
CA ARG A 617 14.29 9.45 15.79
C ARG A 617 15.20 8.29 16.20
N LEU A 618 15.21 7.97 17.50
CA LEU A 618 15.92 6.81 18.02
C LEU A 618 14.99 5.59 18.15
N LEU A 619 15.49 4.43 17.73
CA LEU A 619 14.85 3.12 17.88
C LEU A 619 15.67 2.25 18.87
N PRO A 620 15.10 1.86 20.02
CA PRO A 620 15.79 1.01 20.99
C PRO A 620 16.30 -0.31 20.42
N LYS A 621 17.55 -0.64 20.73
CA LYS A 621 18.21 -1.93 20.46
C LYS A 621 18.45 -2.68 21.78
N THR A 622 18.98 -3.91 21.70
CA THR A 622 19.47 -4.66 22.87
C THR A 622 20.54 -3.88 23.61
N THR A 623 21.48 -3.29 22.88
CA THR A 623 22.49 -2.35 23.36
C THR A 623 22.37 -1.04 22.55
N GLY A 624 22.21 0.10 23.25
CA GLY A 624 22.07 1.42 22.62
C GLY A 624 20.77 1.63 21.83
N ALA A 625 20.84 2.50 20.81
CA ALA A 625 19.70 2.80 19.93
C ALA A 625 20.15 3.07 18.48
N ARG A 626 19.27 2.77 17.51
CA ARG A 626 19.49 3.09 16.09
C ARG A 626 18.90 4.47 15.76
N PRO A 627 19.70 5.42 15.24
CA PRO A 627 19.16 6.66 14.67
C PRO A 627 18.48 6.39 13.32
N ILE A 628 17.35 7.06 13.08
CA ILE A 628 16.62 7.02 11.81
C ILE A 628 16.24 8.47 11.46
N ALA A 629 16.64 8.94 10.27
CA ALA A 629 16.23 10.24 9.78
C ALA A 629 14.90 10.13 9.02
N ASN A 630 13.94 11.01 9.34
CA ASN A 630 12.65 11.02 8.65
C ASN A 630 12.67 11.98 7.45
N LEU A 631 13.07 11.45 6.29
CA LEU A 631 13.11 12.19 5.01
C LEU A 631 11.80 12.15 4.21
N ARG A 632 10.78 11.42 4.71
CA ARG A 632 9.43 11.36 4.12
C ARG A 632 8.49 12.43 4.70
N ARG A 633 8.92 13.15 5.74
CA ARG A 633 8.13 14.22 6.33
C ARG A 633 7.98 15.33 5.29
N ARG A 634 6.73 15.75 5.06
CA ARG A 634 6.42 16.91 4.24
C ARG A 634 6.49 18.16 5.13
N PRO A 635 7.29 19.17 4.80
CA PRO A 635 7.32 20.42 5.55
C PRO A 635 5.98 21.14 5.39
N VAL A 636 5.58 21.87 6.43
CA VAL A 636 4.42 22.77 6.33
C VAL A 636 4.94 24.10 5.77
N LEU A 637 4.38 24.52 4.64
CA LEU A 637 4.61 25.78 3.98
C LEU A 637 3.41 26.70 4.28
N LEU A 638 3.69 27.95 4.62
CA LEU A 638 2.67 28.98 4.81
C LEU A 638 2.57 29.78 3.51
N GLN A 639 1.40 29.82 2.87
CA GLN A 639 1.21 30.54 1.61
C GLN A 639 0.31 31.78 1.79
N GLY A 640 0.79 32.92 1.28
CA GLY A 640 0.05 34.20 1.20
C GLY A 640 -0.15 34.94 2.53
N ARG A 641 -0.78 36.14 2.46
CA ARG A 641 -1.18 36.95 3.63
C ARG A 641 -2.13 36.19 4.60
N SER A 642 -2.83 35.16 4.10
CA SER A 642 -3.83 34.36 4.83
C SER A 642 -3.22 33.25 5.74
N ARG A 643 -1.89 33.02 5.75
CA ARG A 643 -1.23 31.96 6.57
C ARG A 643 -1.87 30.56 6.45
N HIS A 644 -2.40 30.20 5.28
CA HIS A 644 -2.91 28.83 5.08
C HIS A 644 -1.73 27.84 4.98
N ALA A 645 -1.79 26.80 5.80
CA ALA A 645 -0.75 25.78 5.92
C ALA A 645 -0.94 24.66 4.88
N LEU A 646 -0.03 24.57 3.91
CA LEU A 646 0.01 23.49 2.92
C LEU A 646 1.26 22.63 3.09
N LEU A 647 1.19 21.37 2.70
CA LEU A 647 2.33 20.47 2.79
C LEU A 647 3.20 20.55 1.53
N GLY A 648 4.47 20.91 1.70
CA GLY A 648 5.48 20.86 0.64
C GLY A 648 5.88 19.44 0.23
N ALA A 649 6.82 19.34 -0.71
CA ALA A 649 7.42 18.06 -1.10
C ALA A 649 8.37 17.55 -0.02
N SER A 650 8.35 16.23 0.24
CA SER A 650 9.36 15.62 1.13
C SER A 650 10.72 15.54 0.43
N ILE A 651 11.82 15.45 1.20
CA ILE A 651 13.18 15.30 0.62
C ILE A 651 13.21 14.08 -0.31
N ASN A 652 12.62 12.95 0.10
CA ASN A 652 12.53 11.76 -0.76
C ASN A 652 11.70 11.96 -2.03
N THR A 653 10.76 12.90 -2.05
CA THR A 653 10.01 13.26 -3.27
C THR A 653 10.85 14.12 -4.20
N GLN A 654 11.67 15.01 -3.64
CA GLN A 654 12.61 15.85 -4.40
C GLN A 654 13.75 15.01 -5.00
N LEU A 655 14.23 13.98 -4.29
CA LEU A 655 15.25 13.03 -4.76
C LEU A 655 14.73 11.97 -5.73
N ALA A 656 13.42 11.94 -6.00
CA ALA A 656 12.83 10.94 -6.87
C ALA A 656 13.46 10.92 -8.27
N PRO A 657 13.81 12.07 -8.91
CA PRO A 657 14.46 12.05 -10.21
C PRO A 657 15.81 11.34 -10.21
N LEU A 658 16.70 11.78 -9.31
CA LEU A 658 18.02 11.17 -9.12
C LEU A 658 17.94 9.67 -8.83
N TYR A 659 16.98 9.25 -7.99
CA TYR A 659 16.78 7.82 -7.72
C TYR A 659 16.44 7.01 -8.97
N GLN A 660 15.61 7.54 -9.87
CA GLN A 660 15.27 6.84 -11.11
C GLN A 660 16.44 6.80 -12.08
N VAL A 661 17.22 7.88 -12.18
CA VAL A 661 18.43 7.91 -13.03
C VAL A 661 19.48 6.91 -12.54
N LEU A 662 19.81 6.91 -11.24
CA LEU A 662 20.72 5.90 -10.67
C LEU A 662 20.23 4.46 -10.88
N CYS A 663 18.91 4.26 -10.90
CA CYS A 663 18.34 2.97 -11.24
C CYS A 663 18.49 2.61 -12.72
N TYR A 664 18.37 3.59 -13.62
CA TYR A 664 18.66 3.42 -15.04
C TYR A 664 20.13 3.05 -15.25
N GLU A 665 21.07 3.78 -14.65
CA GLU A 665 22.52 3.48 -14.74
C GLU A 665 22.87 2.08 -14.26
N ARG A 666 22.30 1.65 -13.12
CA ARG A 666 22.47 0.27 -12.64
C ARG A 666 21.99 -0.75 -13.67
N ASP A 667 20.87 -0.48 -14.33
CA ASP A 667 20.27 -1.41 -15.28
C ASP A 667 21.07 -1.45 -16.60
N GLN A 668 21.75 -0.35 -16.97
CA GLN A 668 22.66 -0.28 -18.11
C GLN A 668 24.01 -0.97 -17.84
N CYS A 669 24.57 -0.78 -16.65
CA CYS A 669 25.85 -1.35 -16.23
C CYS A 669 25.69 -2.14 -14.90
N PRO A 670 25.12 -3.37 -14.91
CA PRO A 670 24.88 -4.14 -13.69
C PRO A 670 26.15 -4.54 -12.92
N GLU A 671 27.29 -4.59 -13.57
CA GLU A 671 28.60 -4.90 -12.99
C GLU A 671 29.11 -3.81 -12.04
N SER A 672 28.69 -2.56 -12.22
CA SER A 672 29.09 -1.42 -11.37
C SER A 672 28.67 -1.56 -9.90
N VAL A 673 27.60 -2.32 -9.62
CA VAL A 673 27.15 -2.62 -8.25
C VAL A 673 27.79 -3.91 -7.69
N GLY A 674 28.66 -4.56 -8.46
CA GLY A 674 29.38 -5.77 -8.09
C GLY A 674 28.46 -6.91 -7.67
N SER A 675 28.72 -7.46 -6.49
CA SER A 675 28.00 -8.62 -5.93
C SER A 675 26.72 -8.26 -5.18
N SER A 676 26.27 -7.01 -5.28
CA SER A 676 25.09 -6.49 -4.58
C SER A 676 23.80 -7.20 -4.99
N LEU A 677 23.03 -7.61 -3.99
CA LEU A 677 21.73 -8.25 -4.16
C LEU A 677 20.60 -7.22 -4.05
N PRO A 678 19.71 -7.08 -5.06
CA PRO A 678 18.57 -6.18 -4.99
C PRO A 678 17.50 -6.64 -3.97
N SER A 679 17.50 -7.92 -3.63
CA SER A 679 16.67 -8.49 -2.57
C SER A 679 17.31 -9.77 -2.03
N THR A 680 16.90 -10.22 -0.84
CA THR A 680 17.37 -11.50 -0.30
C THR A 680 17.02 -12.66 -1.22
N ALA A 681 15.87 -12.64 -1.91
CA ALA A 681 15.49 -13.67 -2.87
C ALA A 681 16.43 -13.74 -4.09
N ALA A 682 17.16 -12.67 -4.41
CA ALA A 682 18.11 -12.64 -5.53
C ALA A 682 19.38 -13.48 -5.27
N MET A 683 19.63 -13.89 -4.01
CA MET A 683 20.72 -14.84 -3.72
C MET A 683 20.49 -16.19 -4.42
N TYR A 684 19.23 -16.56 -4.62
CA TYR A 684 18.81 -17.86 -5.13
C TYR A 684 19.33 -18.18 -6.54
N PRO A 685 19.06 -17.36 -7.57
CA PRO A 685 19.57 -17.63 -8.91
C PRO A 685 21.10 -17.69 -8.97
N ARG A 686 21.82 -16.86 -8.19
CA ARG A 686 23.29 -16.87 -8.16
C ARG A 686 23.84 -18.15 -7.52
N LEU A 687 23.27 -18.59 -6.40
CA LEU A 687 23.62 -19.87 -5.77
C LEU A 687 23.31 -21.08 -6.65
N LYS A 688 22.18 -21.05 -7.38
CA LYS A 688 21.81 -22.12 -8.30
C LYS A 688 22.82 -22.24 -9.45
N LYS A 689 23.18 -21.11 -10.08
CA LYS A 689 24.20 -21.07 -11.14
C LYS A 689 25.55 -21.58 -10.63
N PHE A 690 25.98 -21.16 -9.45
CA PHE A 690 27.24 -21.61 -8.84
C PHE A 690 27.24 -23.12 -8.57
N LYS A 691 26.14 -23.67 -8.04
CA LYS A 691 25.99 -25.11 -7.84
C LYS A 691 26.06 -25.90 -9.14
N GLU A 692 25.39 -25.42 -10.19
CA GLU A 692 25.41 -26.06 -11.51
C GLU A 692 26.84 -26.05 -12.11
N GLN A 693 27.59 -24.95 -11.95
CA GLN A 693 29.00 -24.87 -12.35
C GLN A 693 29.89 -25.88 -11.63
N LEU A 694 29.75 -25.99 -10.30
CA LEU A 694 30.50 -26.97 -9.50
C LEU A 694 30.19 -28.42 -9.91
N GLN A 695 28.94 -28.72 -10.26
CA GLN A 695 28.52 -30.05 -10.70
C GLN A 695 29.13 -30.42 -12.06
N ILE A 696 29.17 -29.47 -13.00
CA ILE A 696 29.78 -29.67 -14.32
C ILE A 696 31.27 -30.03 -14.16
N LYS A 697 32.01 -29.29 -13.33
CA LYS A 697 33.44 -29.56 -13.03
C LYS A 697 33.67 -30.82 -12.19
N ALA A 698 32.75 -31.18 -11.30
CA ALA A 698 32.86 -32.41 -10.53
C ALA A 698 32.70 -33.67 -11.40
N SER A 699 31.94 -33.58 -12.50
CA SER A 699 31.71 -34.69 -13.42
C SER A 699 32.97 -35.09 -14.21
N SER A 700 33.96 -34.20 -14.30
CA SER A 700 35.27 -34.45 -14.91
C SER A 700 36.34 -34.89 -13.90
N THR A 701 36.03 -35.01 -12.61
CA THR A 701 37.00 -35.32 -11.54
C THR A 701 36.54 -36.52 -10.70
N THR A 702 37.43 -37.47 -10.39
CA THR A 702 37.13 -38.75 -9.69
C THR A 702 36.68 -38.64 -8.22
N ARG A 703 36.41 -37.44 -7.69
CA ARG A 703 35.95 -37.25 -6.30
C ARG A 703 34.41 -37.32 -6.19
N ALA A 704 33.91 -38.41 -5.60
CA ALA A 704 32.48 -38.67 -5.40
C ALA A 704 31.69 -37.61 -4.61
N ASN A 705 32.35 -36.70 -3.86
CA ASN A 705 31.70 -35.70 -2.99
C ASN A 705 31.99 -34.23 -3.34
N GLY A 706 32.64 -33.94 -4.47
CA GLY A 706 33.06 -32.58 -4.85
C GLY A 706 34.13 -31.97 -3.92
N PRO A 707 34.67 -30.77 -4.23
CA PRO A 707 35.62 -30.07 -3.37
C PRO A 707 34.93 -29.50 -2.11
N PRO A 708 35.65 -29.40 -0.97
CA PRO A 708 35.13 -28.73 0.23
C PRO A 708 34.85 -27.25 -0.07
N LEU A 709 33.78 -26.72 0.53
CA LEU A 709 33.39 -25.31 0.40
C LEU A 709 33.70 -24.53 1.68
N TYR A 710 34.39 -23.42 1.52
CA TYR A 710 34.77 -22.50 2.58
C TYR A 710 33.86 -21.28 2.56
N PHE A 711 33.20 -21.02 3.68
CA PHE A 711 32.22 -19.95 3.86
C PHE A 711 32.80 -18.89 4.77
N VAL A 712 32.66 -17.63 4.36
CA VAL A 712 33.00 -16.46 5.18
C VAL A 712 31.85 -15.47 5.14
N LYS A 713 31.31 -15.11 6.31
CA LYS A 713 30.32 -14.04 6.44
C LYS A 713 30.88 -12.91 7.29
N LEU A 714 30.67 -11.69 6.79
CA LEU A 714 31.09 -10.45 7.43
C LEU A 714 29.93 -9.46 7.54
N ASP A 715 29.96 -8.62 8.58
CA ASP A 715 29.01 -7.53 8.84
C ASP A 715 29.82 -6.22 8.88
N VAL A 716 29.63 -5.37 7.87
CA VAL A 716 30.25 -4.05 7.82
C VAL A 716 29.55 -3.11 8.80
N GLN A 717 30.29 -2.60 9.76
CA GLN A 717 29.78 -1.75 10.82
C GLN A 717 29.30 -0.41 10.28
N ALA A 718 28.04 -0.09 10.54
CA ALA A 718 27.46 1.22 10.31
C ALA A 718 27.72 1.77 8.88
N CYS A 719 27.62 0.91 7.86
CA CYS A 719 27.96 1.21 6.46
C CYS A 719 27.51 2.58 5.96
N PHE A 720 26.25 2.97 6.20
CA PHE A 720 25.75 4.29 5.77
C PHE A 720 26.44 5.45 6.48
N ASP A 721 26.78 5.28 7.76
CA ASP A 721 27.32 6.35 8.61
C ASP A 721 28.83 6.52 8.40
N THR A 722 29.52 5.53 7.82
CA THR A 722 30.98 5.51 7.62
C THR A 722 31.44 5.93 6.22
N ILE A 723 30.59 5.82 5.19
CA ILE A 723 30.93 6.18 3.80
C ILE A 723 31.56 7.58 3.70
N PRO A 724 32.78 7.70 3.16
CA PRO A 724 33.44 8.98 2.90
C PRO A 724 32.73 9.75 1.78
N GLN A 725 32.23 10.95 2.09
CA GLN A 725 31.43 11.75 1.15
C GLN A 725 32.22 12.19 -0.07
N THR A 726 33.52 12.49 0.07
CA THR A 726 34.37 12.95 -1.03
C THR A 726 34.52 11.88 -2.11
N ARG A 727 34.94 10.67 -1.71
CA ARG A 727 35.08 9.52 -2.62
C ARG A 727 33.74 9.13 -3.27
N LEU A 728 32.66 9.16 -2.50
CA LEU A 728 31.32 8.90 -3.03
C LEU A 728 30.93 9.87 -4.16
N MET A 729 31.24 11.16 -4.00
CA MET A 729 30.91 12.15 -5.04
C MET A 729 31.77 11.97 -6.30
N GLN A 730 33.04 11.59 -6.16
CA GLN A 730 33.90 11.24 -7.31
C GLN A 730 33.33 10.05 -8.08
N LEU A 731 32.88 9.01 -7.37
CA LEU A 731 32.24 7.86 -8.00
C LEU A 731 30.98 8.27 -8.77
N VAL A 732 30.08 9.03 -8.16
CA VAL A 732 28.80 9.35 -8.83
C VAL A 732 28.99 10.25 -10.05
N ASP A 733 30.01 11.11 -10.06
CA ASP A 733 30.35 11.87 -11.26
C ASP A 733 30.70 10.96 -12.46
N THR A 734 31.34 9.82 -12.20
CA THR A 734 31.63 8.81 -13.24
C THR A 734 30.43 7.91 -13.59
N LEU A 735 29.43 7.80 -12.70
CA LEU A 735 28.27 6.92 -12.90
C LEU A 735 27.15 7.56 -13.73
N VAL A 736 26.98 8.88 -13.68
CA VAL A 736 25.95 9.60 -14.44
C VAL A 736 26.57 10.04 -15.77
N VAL A 737 26.44 9.19 -16.79
CA VAL A 737 27.20 9.30 -18.04
C VAL A 737 26.57 10.31 -19.01
N ASP A 738 25.25 10.24 -19.22
CA ASP A 738 24.56 11.06 -20.22
C ASP A 738 24.40 12.53 -19.77
N ASP A 739 24.48 13.46 -20.73
CA ASP A 739 24.32 14.89 -20.47
C ASP A 739 22.91 15.27 -20.00
N SER A 740 21.90 14.49 -20.41
CA SER A 740 20.52 14.72 -20.01
C SER A 740 19.68 13.45 -19.96
N TYR A 741 18.77 13.41 -18.98
CA TYR A 741 17.85 12.31 -18.75
C TYR A 741 16.41 12.77 -18.81
N ARG A 742 15.55 11.94 -19.40
CA ARG A 742 14.11 12.16 -19.46
C ARG A 742 13.36 11.20 -18.54
N LEU A 743 12.52 11.77 -17.68
CA LEU A 743 11.68 11.02 -16.76
C LEU A 743 10.24 11.01 -17.23
N SER A 744 9.62 9.83 -17.23
CA SER A 744 8.19 9.61 -17.53
C SER A 744 7.48 8.94 -16.35
N ARG A 745 6.16 9.08 -16.28
CA ARG A 745 5.33 8.42 -15.26
C ARG A 745 4.05 7.84 -15.83
N HIS A 746 3.74 6.62 -15.41
CA HIS A 746 2.48 5.95 -15.73
C HIS A 746 1.85 5.31 -14.49
N ALA A 747 0.57 4.99 -14.59
CA ALA A 747 -0.17 4.24 -13.58
C ALA A 747 -0.52 2.84 -14.11
N GLU A 748 -0.35 1.83 -13.26
CA GLU A 748 -0.68 0.43 -13.53
C GLU A 748 -1.83 0.01 -12.61
N PHE A 749 -2.93 -0.46 -13.17
CA PHE A 749 -4.08 -0.95 -12.44
C PHE A 749 -4.22 -2.45 -12.59
N HIS A 750 -4.24 -3.19 -11.48
CA HIS A 750 -4.33 -4.65 -11.47
C HIS A 750 -5.62 -5.11 -10.78
N PRO A 751 -6.28 -6.18 -11.26
CA PRO A 751 -7.38 -6.83 -10.54
C PRO A 751 -6.96 -7.26 -9.15
N SER A 752 -7.91 -7.22 -8.21
CA SER A 752 -7.63 -7.62 -6.83
C SER A 752 -7.50 -9.15 -6.70
N ARG A 753 -6.30 -9.69 -6.90
CA ARG A 753 -6.00 -11.13 -6.78
C ARG A 753 -5.74 -11.62 -5.34
N THR A 754 -6.21 -10.91 -4.32
CA THR A 754 -5.94 -11.27 -2.90
C THR A 754 -6.87 -12.32 -2.32
N SER A 755 -7.86 -12.81 -3.07
CA SER A 755 -8.63 -14.00 -2.71
C SER A 755 -8.01 -15.25 -3.34
N GLY A 756 -8.11 -16.39 -2.66
CA GLY A 756 -7.83 -17.71 -3.23
C GLY A 756 -8.71 -18.04 -4.44
N PRO A 757 -8.68 -19.28 -4.94
CA PRO A 757 -9.40 -19.66 -6.16
C PRO A 757 -10.88 -19.27 -6.14
N ARG A 758 -11.42 -18.94 -7.33
CA ARG A 758 -12.82 -18.54 -7.55
C ARG A 758 -13.75 -19.61 -6.98
N ARG A 759 -14.82 -19.16 -6.33
CA ARG A 759 -15.91 -19.97 -5.77
C ARG A 759 -16.87 -20.50 -6.86
N GLU A 760 -16.35 -20.79 -8.05
CA GLU A 760 -17.10 -21.36 -9.18
C GLU A 760 -16.75 -22.84 -9.25
N GLU A 761 -17.40 -23.66 -8.42
CA GLU A 761 -17.52 -25.11 -8.63
C GLU A 761 -18.46 -25.81 -7.60
N VAL A 762 -19.06 -25.08 -6.65
CA VAL A 762 -20.14 -25.63 -5.82
C VAL A 762 -21.49 -25.11 -6.33
N LYS A 763 -22.20 -25.98 -7.05
CA LYS A 763 -23.61 -25.81 -7.46
C LYS A 763 -24.47 -25.41 -6.25
N GLN A 764 -24.86 -24.14 -6.14
CA GLN A 764 -26.01 -23.72 -5.33
C GLN A 764 -26.79 -22.62 -6.07
N ARG A 765 -28.11 -22.76 -6.01
CA ARG A 765 -29.18 -22.12 -6.79
C ARG A 765 -29.10 -20.58 -6.89
N PRO A 766 -29.64 -19.98 -7.97
CA PRO A 766 -29.70 -18.52 -8.12
C PRO A 766 -30.80 -17.95 -7.21
N GLN A 767 -30.42 -17.08 -6.29
CA GLN A 767 -31.34 -16.06 -5.74
C GLN A 767 -30.83 -14.70 -6.22
N GLU A 768 -31.66 -14.05 -7.03
CA GLU A 768 -31.45 -12.71 -7.54
C GLU A 768 -31.52 -11.70 -6.39
N SER A 769 -30.38 -11.09 -6.06
CA SER A 769 -30.34 -9.83 -5.31
C SER A 769 -29.32 -8.90 -5.98
N SER A 770 -29.79 -7.73 -6.36
CA SER A 770 -29.22 -6.76 -7.31
C SER A 770 -28.02 -5.94 -6.79
N SER A 771 -27.18 -6.48 -5.90
CA SER A 771 -26.02 -5.74 -5.33
C SER A 771 -24.64 -6.37 -5.60
N THR A 772 -24.52 -7.24 -6.61
CA THR A 772 -23.32 -8.03 -6.92
C THR A 772 -22.23 -7.29 -7.72
N ARG A 773 -21.94 -6.01 -7.43
CA ARG A 773 -20.66 -5.40 -7.86
C ARG A 773 -19.56 -5.77 -6.83
N SER A 774 -18.62 -6.59 -7.29
CA SER A 774 -17.58 -7.30 -6.53
C SER A 774 -16.88 -6.51 -5.41
N LYS A 775 -16.74 -7.15 -4.24
CA LYS A 775 -16.24 -6.63 -2.95
C LYS A 775 -14.75 -6.21 -2.92
N HIS A 776 -14.05 -6.12 -4.05
CA HIS A 776 -12.60 -5.96 -4.09
C HIS A 776 -12.13 -4.91 -5.10
N LYS A 777 -11.88 -3.68 -4.63
CA LYS A 777 -11.39 -2.57 -5.43
C LYS A 777 -10.07 -2.91 -6.15
N PRO A 778 -9.87 -2.47 -7.41
CA PRO A 778 -8.63 -2.64 -8.14
C PRO A 778 -7.44 -2.02 -7.39
N THR A 779 -6.27 -2.64 -7.52
CA THR A 779 -5.03 -2.10 -6.96
C THR A 779 -4.33 -1.22 -7.98
N ARG A 780 -3.87 -0.03 -7.54
CA ARG A 780 -3.19 0.96 -8.39
C ARG A 780 -1.75 1.16 -7.95
N LYS A 781 -0.82 1.13 -8.90
CA LYS A 781 0.62 1.38 -8.71
C LYS A 781 1.05 2.53 -9.62
N PHE A 782 1.86 3.45 -9.10
CA PHE A 782 2.48 4.51 -9.88
C PHE A 782 3.93 4.13 -10.17
N VAL A 783 4.33 4.22 -11.42
CA VAL A 783 5.68 3.89 -11.89
C VAL A 783 6.29 5.14 -12.51
N ALA A 784 7.56 5.37 -12.18
CA ALA A 784 8.38 6.38 -12.81
C ALA A 784 9.54 5.66 -13.50
N ARG A 785 9.95 6.16 -14.66
CA ARG A 785 11.01 5.61 -15.49
C ARG A 785 11.92 6.75 -15.93
N ALA A 786 13.23 6.55 -15.81
CA ALA A 786 14.24 7.43 -16.40
C ALA A 786 14.90 6.72 -17.59
N THR A 787 15.31 7.49 -18.59
CA THR A 787 16.21 7.09 -19.67
C THR A 787 17.09 8.26 -20.05
N ALA A 788 18.20 8.00 -20.74
CA ALA A 788 18.84 9.02 -21.56
C ALA A 788 17.79 9.71 -22.44
N THR A 789 18.00 11.00 -22.71
CA THR A 789 17.07 11.80 -23.52
C THR A 789 16.90 11.23 -24.93
N ASP A 790 17.99 10.70 -25.50
CA ASP A 790 18.03 10.15 -26.86
C ASP A 790 17.40 8.76 -26.94
N ASP A 791 17.51 7.96 -25.87
CA ASP A 791 16.89 6.63 -25.75
C ASP A 791 15.40 6.67 -25.36
N PHE A 792 14.78 7.84 -25.38
CA PHE A 792 13.44 7.98 -24.83
C PHE A 792 12.38 7.24 -25.64
N GLN A 793 11.82 6.18 -25.05
CA GLN A 793 10.65 5.47 -25.59
C GLN A 793 9.34 5.92 -24.91
N PRO A 794 8.25 6.17 -25.66
CA PRO A 794 6.92 6.39 -25.09
C PRO A 794 6.45 5.22 -24.19
N VAL A 795 5.56 5.53 -23.24
CA VAL A 795 5.06 4.53 -22.26
C VAL A 795 4.47 3.30 -22.96
N PHE A 796 3.68 3.51 -24.02
CA PHE A 796 3.08 2.43 -24.81
C PHE A 796 4.13 1.46 -25.34
N ASP A 797 5.20 1.95 -25.97
CA ASP A 797 6.24 1.10 -26.55
C ASP A 797 6.99 0.34 -25.45
N ALA A 798 7.31 1.04 -24.34
CA ALA A 798 7.98 0.46 -23.17
C ALA A 798 7.19 -0.68 -22.51
N VAL A 799 5.85 -0.61 -22.47
CA VAL A 799 5.01 -1.68 -21.88
C VAL A 799 4.63 -2.78 -22.88
N SER A 800 4.79 -2.52 -24.18
CA SER A 800 4.42 -3.46 -25.25
C SER A 800 5.50 -4.53 -25.48
N THR A 801 6.78 -4.19 -25.31
CA THR A 801 7.93 -5.04 -25.69
C THR A 801 8.22 -6.23 -24.75
N SER A 802 7.40 -6.49 -23.72
CA SER A 802 7.48 -7.62 -22.78
C SER A 802 8.81 -7.80 -21.99
N THR A 803 9.81 -6.96 -22.26
CA THR A 803 11.13 -6.96 -21.61
C THR A 803 11.14 -5.96 -20.45
N THR A 804 11.91 -6.27 -19.41
CA THR A 804 12.18 -5.35 -18.30
C THR A 804 12.78 -4.07 -18.86
N THR A 805 12.00 -2.99 -18.93
CA THR A 805 12.51 -1.70 -19.38
C THR A 805 13.53 -1.17 -18.36
N PRO A 806 14.72 -0.73 -18.79
CA PRO A 806 15.73 -0.11 -17.91
C PRO A 806 15.14 1.06 -17.11
N GLY A 807 15.59 1.23 -15.86
CA GLY A 807 15.22 2.36 -15.00
C GLY A 807 13.89 2.21 -14.26
N GLN A 808 13.25 1.02 -14.28
CA GLN A 808 12.04 0.75 -13.50
C GLN A 808 12.37 0.30 -12.06
N CYS A 809 12.46 1.23 -11.13
CA CYS A 809 12.64 0.91 -9.71
C CYS A 809 11.33 1.02 -8.91
N SER A 810 10.69 -0.12 -8.61
CA SER A 810 9.56 -0.16 -7.67
C SER A 810 10.04 -0.28 -6.22
N ASN A 811 9.93 0.81 -5.44
CA ASN A 811 10.20 0.84 -3.98
C ASN A 811 9.16 0.10 -3.11
N SER A 812 8.25 -0.66 -3.73
CA SER A 812 7.20 -1.42 -3.06
C SER A 812 7.55 -2.90 -3.05
N THR A 813 7.68 -3.46 -1.84
CA THR A 813 7.80 -4.88 -1.45
C THR A 813 6.67 -5.81 -1.96
N SER A 814 5.91 -5.39 -2.96
CA SER A 814 4.95 -6.20 -3.72
C SER A 814 5.39 -6.23 -5.18
N THR A 815 6.53 -6.86 -5.43
CA THR A 815 6.99 -7.24 -6.77
C THR A 815 6.03 -8.30 -7.31
N SER A 816 4.97 -7.88 -7.99
CA SER A 816 4.18 -8.71 -8.90
C SER A 816 4.63 -8.42 -10.33
N ILE A 817 5.89 -8.71 -10.64
CA ILE A 817 6.35 -8.77 -12.02
C ILE A 817 6.11 -10.22 -12.44
N SER A 818 4.96 -10.49 -13.05
CA SER A 818 4.62 -11.81 -13.57
C SER A 818 5.04 -11.90 -15.04
N ARG A 819 6.02 -12.77 -15.35
CA ARG A 819 6.36 -13.16 -16.74
C ARG A 819 5.26 -13.97 -17.45
N GLY A 820 4.07 -14.12 -16.84
CA GLY A 820 2.84 -14.58 -17.48
C GLY A 820 1.74 -13.55 -17.24
N GLY A 821 1.25 -12.92 -18.30
CA GLY A 821 0.41 -11.72 -18.31
C GLY A 821 -0.66 -11.66 -17.21
N ALA A 822 -0.34 -10.99 -16.10
CA ALA A 822 -1.37 -10.56 -15.17
C ALA A 822 -2.12 -9.42 -15.83
N ALA A 823 -3.45 -9.54 -15.89
CA ALA A 823 -4.30 -8.47 -16.39
C ALA A 823 -3.94 -7.14 -15.74
N ALA A 824 -3.62 -6.13 -16.55
CA ALA A 824 -3.29 -4.80 -16.08
C ALA A 824 -3.83 -3.73 -17.03
N VAL A 825 -4.19 -2.57 -16.51
CA VAL A 825 -4.49 -1.39 -17.33
C VAL A 825 -3.41 -0.35 -17.10
N TYR A 826 -2.72 0.05 -18.17
CA TYR A 826 -1.65 1.04 -18.19
C TYR A 826 -2.21 2.39 -18.63
N VAL A 827 -1.88 3.43 -17.86
CA VAL A 827 -2.35 4.80 -18.10
C VAL A 827 -1.17 5.75 -18.03
N ASP A 828 -0.82 6.36 -19.16
CA ASP A 828 0.15 7.45 -19.18
C ASP A 828 -0.40 8.66 -18.41
N LEU A 829 0.45 9.31 -17.62
CA LEU A 829 0.10 10.50 -16.86
C LEU A 829 0.50 11.81 -17.57
N GLY A 830 1.22 11.72 -18.70
CA GLY A 830 1.66 12.88 -19.48
C GLY A 830 2.65 13.78 -18.74
N VAL A 831 3.26 13.26 -17.66
CA VAL A 831 4.25 13.99 -16.86
C VAL A 831 5.63 13.56 -17.32
N HIS A 832 6.22 14.39 -18.18
CA HIS A 832 7.61 14.24 -18.60
C HIS A 832 8.44 15.39 -18.07
N ARG A 833 9.64 15.09 -17.57
CA ARG A 833 10.61 16.09 -17.14
C ARG A 833 11.99 15.70 -17.63
N THR A 834 12.68 16.64 -18.24
CA THR A 834 14.10 16.49 -18.55
C THR A 834 14.91 17.06 -17.39
N HIS A 835 16.00 16.39 -17.06
CA HIS A 835 16.97 16.84 -16.06
C HIS A 835 18.36 16.72 -16.68
N THR A 836 19.17 17.76 -16.57
CA THR A 836 20.57 17.71 -17.00
C THR A 836 21.41 16.94 -15.98
N ARG A 837 22.56 16.43 -16.41
CA ARG A 837 23.57 15.83 -15.53
C ARG A 837 23.92 16.76 -14.37
N ASP A 838 24.20 18.03 -14.66
CA ASP A 838 24.57 19.04 -13.65
C ASP A 838 23.47 19.25 -12.60
N GLU A 839 22.20 19.31 -13.00
CA GLU A 839 21.08 19.45 -12.07
C GLU A 839 21.01 18.25 -11.10
N LEU A 840 21.24 17.04 -11.61
CA LEU A 840 21.18 15.79 -10.85
C LEU A 840 22.37 15.67 -9.88
N LEU A 841 23.57 16.02 -10.34
CA LEU A 841 24.78 16.03 -9.52
C LEU A 841 24.70 17.11 -8.44
N ALA A 842 24.22 18.32 -8.77
CA ALA A 842 23.96 19.36 -7.77
C ALA A 842 22.90 18.92 -6.75
N LEU A 843 21.85 18.22 -7.19
CA LEU A 843 20.84 17.66 -6.30
C LEU A 843 21.43 16.61 -5.35
N LEU A 844 22.31 15.73 -5.84
CA LEU A 844 23.02 14.77 -5.01
C LEU A 844 23.96 15.45 -4.02
N GLU A 845 24.73 16.44 -4.48
CA GLU A 845 25.65 17.18 -3.63
C GLU A 845 24.92 17.86 -2.48
N LYS A 846 23.80 18.55 -2.78
CA LYS A 846 22.92 19.13 -1.76
C LYS A 846 22.44 18.08 -0.76
N HIS A 847 22.16 16.87 -1.23
CA HIS A 847 21.69 15.78 -0.38
C HIS A 847 22.77 15.15 0.50
N VAL A 848 24.00 15.00 0.00
CA VAL A 848 25.10 14.32 0.72
C VAL A 848 25.86 15.31 1.59
N ARG A 849 26.33 16.43 1.03
CA ARG A 849 27.20 17.41 1.71
C ARG A 849 26.44 18.44 2.55
N ASN A 850 25.21 18.80 2.13
CA ASN A 850 24.38 19.83 2.76
C ASN A 850 23.11 19.26 3.42
N ASN A 851 23.15 17.99 3.84
CA ASN A 851 22.05 17.38 4.59
C ASN A 851 21.89 18.04 5.98
N LEU A 852 20.78 18.75 6.16
CA LEU A 852 20.43 19.38 7.42
C LEU A 852 19.56 18.48 8.30
N VAL A 853 19.88 18.45 9.58
CA VAL A 853 19.16 17.71 10.60
C VAL A 853 18.77 18.63 11.74
N ARG A 854 17.49 18.60 12.13
CA ARG A 854 17.00 19.37 13.27
C ARG A 854 16.85 18.50 14.51
N ILE A 855 17.71 18.75 15.50
CA ILE A 855 17.67 18.13 16.83
C ILE A 855 17.29 19.22 17.84
N GLY A 856 16.11 19.09 18.46
CA GLY A 856 15.57 20.13 19.33
C GLY A 856 15.32 21.44 18.58
N LYS A 857 15.92 22.54 19.07
CA LYS A 857 15.87 23.88 18.46
C LYS A 857 17.08 24.19 17.57
N LYS A 858 18.12 23.34 17.57
CA LYS A 858 19.35 23.55 16.80
C LYS A 858 19.34 22.80 15.47
N TYR A 859 20.14 23.31 14.53
CA TYR A 859 20.37 22.72 13.22
C TYR A 859 21.79 22.14 13.16
N TYR A 860 21.92 20.99 12.52
CA TYR A 860 23.18 20.29 12.36
C TYR A 860 23.36 19.90 10.89
N ARG A 861 24.60 19.90 10.40
CA ARG A 861 24.98 19.31 9.12
C ARG A 861 25.49 17.90 9.34
N GLN A 862 25.10 16.95 8.50
CA GLN A 862 25.78 15.66 8.47
C GLN A 862 27.16 15.83 7.80
N LYS A 863 28.23 15.54 8.55
CA LYS A 863 29.62 15.68 8.07
C LYS A 863 30.25 14.36 7.59
N ARG A 864 29.70 13.22 8.02
CA ARG A 864 30.19 11.87 7.68
C ARG A 864 29.02 10.97 7.31
N GLY A 865 29.25 10.07 6.33
CA GLY A 865 28.25 9.14 5.86
C GLY A 865 27.14 9.79 5.04
N ILE A 866 26.14 8.97 4.71
CA ILE A 866 24.94 9.32 3.98
C ILE A 866 23.68 9.12 4.84
N PRO A 867 22.61 9.88 4.63
CA PRO A 867 21.45 9.86 5.53
C PRO A 867 20.61 8.58 5.45
N GLN A 868 20.57 7.83 6.56
CA GLN A 868 19.67 6.69 6.71
C GLN A 868 18.19 7.10 6.58
N GLY A 869 17.46 6.48 5.64
CA GLY A 869 16.06 6.79 5.34
C GLY A 869 15.85 7.55 4.02
N SER A 870 16.94 7.92 3.35
CA SER A 870 16.91 8.44 1.99
C SER A 870 16.55 7.34 1.00
N VAL A 871 15.88 7.72 -0.09
CA VAL A 871 15.54 6.78 -1.18
C VAL A 871 16.77 6.36 -1.99
N VAL A 872 17.83 7.19 -2.04
CA VAL A 872 19.03 6.89 -2.84
C VAL A 872 20.13 6.17 -2.07
N SER A 873 20.16 6.26 -0.72
CA SER A 873 21.33 5.80 0.06
C SER A 873 21.66 4.32 -0.11
N SER A 874 20.65 3.44 -0.20
CA SER A 874 20.89 2.01 -0.40
C SER A 874 21.55 1.73 -1.75
N LEU A 875 21.12 2.43 -2.81
CA LEU A 875 21.68 2.25 -4.15
C LEU A 875 23.08 2.88 -4.26
N LEU A 876 23.29 4.06 -3.69
CA LEU A 876 24.61 4.68 -3.58
C LEU A 876 25.60 3.77 -2.82
N CYS A 877 25.17 3.16 -1.72
CA CYS A 877 25.98 2.18 -0.98
C CYS A 877 26.28 0.93 -1.81
N SER A 878 25.34 0.49 -2.66
CA SER A 878 25.57 -0.62 -3.59
C SER A 878 26.65 -0.30 -4.62
N PHE A 879 26.61 0.86 -5.28
CA PHE A 879 27.66 1.30 -6.20
C PHE A 879 29.00 1.47 -5.48
N PHE A 880 29.02 2.16 -4.34
CA PHE A 880 30.24 2.48 -3.60
C PHE A 880 31.04 1.23 -3.18
N TYR A 881 30.36 0.24 -2.62
CA TYR A 881 31.00 -1.03 -2.30
C TYR A 881 31.19 -1.95 -3.52
N GLY A 882 30.49 -1.70 -4.64
CA GLY A 882 30.79 -2.35 -5.92
C GLY A 882 32.16 -1.94 -6.45
N GLN A 883 32.49 -0.66 -6.33
CA GLN A 883 33.83 -0.15 -6.64
C GLN A 883 34.90 -0.73 -5.70
N HIS A 884 34.64 -0.82 -4.39
CA HIS A 884 35.55 -1.51 -3.47
C HIS A 884 35.81 -2.96 -3.89
N GLU A 885 34.76 -3.70 -4.26
CA GLU A 885 34.90 -5.08 -4.76
C GLU A 885 35.79 -5.14 -6.02
N LEU A 886 35.70 -4.16 -6.90
CA LEU A 886 36.51 -4.08 -8.11
C LEU A 886 37.98 -3.75 -7.81
N GLU A 887 38.25 -2.78 -6.92
CA GLU A 887 39.59 -2.27 -6.66
C GLU A 887 40.37 -3.11 -5.64
N ARG A 888 39.71 -3.63 -4.59
CA ARG A 888 40.37 -4.31 -3.48
C ARG A 888 40.19 -5.83 -3.50
N LEU A 889 39.12 -6.32 -4.14
CA LEU A 889 38.77 -7.75 -4.17
C LEU A 889 38.88 -8.36 -5.58
N SER A 890 39.61 -7.72 -6.50
CA SER A 890 39.82 -8.21 -7.87
C SER A 890 40.42 -9.62 -7.92
N PHE A 891 41.27 -9.96 -6.93
CA PHE A 891 41.88 -11.28 -6.79
C PHE A 891 40.88 -12.44 -6.68
N LEU A 892 39.62 -12.17 -6.32
CA LEU A 892 38.56 -13.18 -6.32
C LEU A 892 38.08 -13.54 -7.73
N ARG A 893 38.26 -12.63 -8.71
CA ARG A 893 37.87 -12.81 -10.12
C ARG A 893 39.01 -13.36 -10.97
N GLU A 894 40.24 -13.04 -10.61
CA GLU A 894 41.46 -13.46 -11.31
C GLU A 894 41.87 -14.92 -11.00
N SER A 895 41.29 -15.51 -9.95
CA SER A 895 41.60 -16.88 -9.56
C SER A 895 40.93 -17.93 -10.45
N GLU A 896 41.62 -19.05 -10.68
CA GLU A 896 41.06 -20.25 -11.33
C GLU A 896 40.03 -20.99 -10.44
N ALA A 897 39.99 -20.68 -9.14
CA ALA A 897 39.09 -21.31 -8.19
C ALA A 897 37.62 -20.87 -8.39
N ASP A 898 36.68 -21.76 -8.06
CA ASP A 898 35.27 -21.45 -8.09
C ASP A 898 34.88 -20.59 -6.87
N VAL A 899 34.54 -19.33 -7.13
CA VAL A 899 34.19 -18.35 -6.10
C VAL A 899 32.80 -17.74 -6.36
N LEU A 900 32.02 -17.61 -5.29
CA LEU A 900 30.77 -16.85 -5.27
C LEU A 900 30.81 -15.80 -4.15
N LEU A 901 30.77 -14.53 -4.54
CA LEU A 901 30.58 -13.40 -3.64
C LEU A 901 29.13 -12.91 -3.72
N LEU A 902 28.52 -12.71 -2.55
CA LEU A 902 27.18 -12.14 -2.39
C LEU A 902 27.23 -11.02 -1.37
N ARG A 903 26.55 -9.91 -1.66
CA ARG A 903 26.42 -8.80 -0.72
C ARG A 903 25.00 -8.30 -0.64
N TYR A 904 24.49 -8.13 0.58
CA TYR A 904 23.22 -7.46 0.82
C TYR A 904 23.44 -6.25 1.72
N VAL A 905 23.67 -5.10 1.09
CA VAL A 905 24.03 -3.85 1.77
C VAL A 905 25.34 -4.02 2.56
N ASP A 906 25.26 -4.26 3.87
CA ASP A 906 26.35 -4.42 4.84
C ASP A 906 26.76 -5.88 5.11
N ASP A 907 25.90 -6.84 4.78
CA ASP A 907 26.17 -8.27 4.96
C ASP A 907 26.91 -8.84 3.73
N TYR A 908 28.12 -9.36 3.92
CA TYR A 908 28.87 -10.10 2.89
C TYR A 908 28.80 -11.61 3.14
N LEU A 909 28.77 -12.39 2.06
CA LEU A 909 28.95 -13.83 2.08
C LEU A 909 29.85 -14.25 0.91
N LEU A 910 31.00 -14.85 1.23
CA LEU A 910 31.89 -15.53 0.30
C LEU A 910 31.72 -17.04 0.42
N ILE A 911 31.68 -17.72 -0.72
CA ILE A 911 31.79 -19.17 -0.84
C ILE A 911 32.91 -19.47 -1.83
N SER A 912 33.92 -20.23 -1.42
CA SER A 912 35.05 -20.61 -2.28
C SER A 912 35.40 -22.09 -2.14
N THR A 913 35.94 -22.70 -3.20
CA THR A 913 36.57 -24.03 -3.16
C THR A 913 38.02 -23.98 -2.66
N ASP A 914 38.64 -22.80 -2.60
CA ASP A 914 39.99 -22.58 -2.09
C ASP A 914 39.97 -21.88 -0.73
N ARG A 915 40.58 -22.53 0.25
CA ARG A 915 40.73 -22.03 1.60
C ARG A 915 41.60 -20.76 1.65
N ARG A 916 42.67 -20.70 0.86
CA ARG A 916 43.63 -19.58 0.88
C ARG A 916 42.96 -18.27 0.42
N LEU A 917 42.07 -18.34 -0.56
CA LEU A 917 41.27 -17.19 -1.00
C LEU A 917 40.29 -16.73 0.07
N ALA A 918 39.64 -17.67 0.76
CA ALA A 918 38.72 -17.34 1.85
C ALA A 918 39.45 -16.67 3.03
N GLU A 919 40.64 -17.15 3.37
CA GLU A 919 41.52 -16.54 4.37
C GLU A 919 41.97 -15.15 3.92
N ARG A 920 42.47 -14.98 2.69
CA ARG A 920 42.89 -13.67 2.15
C ARG A 920 41.73 -12.67 2.14
N PHE A 921 40.54 -13.06 1.71
CA PHE A 921 39.34 -12.21 1.76
C PHE A 921 39.03 -11.77 3.18
N LEU A 922 39.04 -12.70 4.13
CA LEU A 922 38.81 -12.38 5.54
C LEU A 922 39.87 -11.42 6.07
N GLN A 923 41.14 -11.60 5.68
CA GLN A 923 42.23 -10.74 6.10
C GLN A 923 42.09 -9.31 5.58
N VAL A 924 41.84 -9.15 4.27
CA VAL A 924 41.63 -7.83 3.65
C VAL A 924 40.46 -7.09 4.31
N MET A 925 39.34 -7.79 4.56
CA MET A 925 38.16 -7.16 5.13
C MET A 925 38.28 -6.83 6.62
N LEU A 926 39.01 -7.64 7.41
CA LEU A 926 39.24 -7.38 8.84
C LEU A 926 40.29 -6.30 9.09
N ALA A 927 41.26 -6.13 8.19
CA ALA A 927 42.19 -5.00 8.22
C ALA A 927 41.45 -3.66 8.12
N GLY A 928 40.29 -3.66 7.46
CA GLY A 928 39.47 -2.48 7.20
C GLY A 928 40.00 -1.68 6.01
N ASP A 929 39.19 -0.73 5.56
CA ASP A 929 39.55 0.18 4.47
C ASP A 929 38.96 1.56 4.77
N GLU A 930 39.81 2.52 5.13
CA GLU A 930 39.37 3.87 5.48
C GLU A 930 38.86 4.66 4.27
N GLU A 931 39.40 4.41 3.07
CA GLU A 931 38.98 5.06 1.83
C GLU A 931 37.54 4.68 1.46
N PHE A 932 37.16 3.45 1.78
CA PHE A 932 35.79 2.94 1.62
C PHE A 932 34.97 2.96 2.92
N GLY A 933 35.52 3.46 4.03
CA GLY A 933 34.86 3.49 5.32
C GLY A 933 34.40 2.11 5.82
N ILE A 934 35.15 1.06 5.50
CA ILE A 934 34.88 -0.33 5.89
C ILE A 934 35.56 -0.62 7.22
N SER A 935 34.77 -1.03 8.19
CA SER A 935 35.19 -1.66 9.43
C SER A 935 34.27 -2.84 9.68
N VAL A 936 34.83 -4.02 9.96
CA VAL A 936 34.05 -5.25 10.14
C VAL A 936 33.91 -5.57 11.63
N ALA A 937 32.73 -6.03 12.04
CA ALA A 937 32.49 -6.49 13.42
C ALA A 937 33.04 -7.92 13.63
N PRO A 938 34.16 -8.10 14.35
CA PRO A 938 34.76 -9.42 14.51
C PRO A 938 33.81 -10.39 15.23
N GLU A 939 33.05 -9.90 16.22
CA GLU A 939 32.10 -10.70 17.00
C GLU A 939 30.88 -11.21 16.22
N LYS A 940 30.65 -10.68 15.02
CA LYS A 940 29.57 -11.12 14.12
C LYS A 940 30.06 -11.93 12.93
N THR A 941 31.38 -12.04 12.77
CA THR A 941 32.00 -12.78 11.69
C THR A 941 31.75 -14.28 11.89
N LEU A 942 31.40 -14.98 10.82
CA LEU A 942 31.18 -16.43 10.84
C LEU A 942 32.00 -17.11 9.75
N VAL A 943 32.64 -18.22 10.12
CA VAL A 943 33.41 -19.08 9.21
C VAL A 943 33.08 -20.54 9.47
N ASN A 944 33.25 -21.43 8.49
CA ASN A 944 33.05 -22.88 8.66
C ASN A 944 34.36 -23.69 8.72
N PHE A 945 35.49 -23.01 8.84
CA PHE A 945 36.85 -23.56 8.97
C PHE A 945 37.60 -22.84 10.10
N ASP A 946 38.64 -23.46 10.63
CA ASP A 946 39.44 -22.90 11.73
C ASP A 946 40.40 -21.83 11.19
N ILE A 947 40.44 -20.65 11.81
CA ILE A 947 41.35 -19.59 11.41
C ILE A 947 41.82 -18.79 12.62
N ASP A 948 43.15 -18.62 12.70
CA ASP A 948 43.82 -17.74 13.65
C ASP A 948 44.38 -16.53 12.92
N PHE A 949 43.91 -15.33 13.28
CA PHE A 949 44.38 -14.10 12.65
C PHE A 949 45.48 -13.45 13.48
N LYS A 950 46.62 -13.16 12.87
CA LYS A 950 47.67 -12.30 13.46
C LYS A 950 47.41 -10.86 13.04
N ALA A 951 46.76 -10.07 13.91
CA ALA A 951 46.69 -8.62 13.75
C ALA A 951 47.92 -8.01 14.43
N ASP A 952 48.74 -7.27 13.67
CA ASP A 952 49.79 -6.38 14.16
C ASP A 952 50.68 -6.94 15.29
N GLY A 953 51.17 -8.17 15.12
CA GLY A 953 52.31 -8.71 15.88
C GLY A 953 52.09 -9.04 17.38
N VAL A 954 50.96 -8.70 18.03
CA VAL A 954 50.89 -8.82 19.50
C VAL A 954 49.80 -9.76 20.05
N THR A 955 48.69 -10.04 19.37
CA THR A 955 47.74 -11.07 19.85
C THR A 955 46.92 -11.72 18.72
N GLY A 956 46.92 -13.05 18.66
CA GLY A 956 46.08 -13.82 17.73
C GLY A 956 44.60 -13.72 18.11
N ARG A 957 43.75 -13.19 17.22
CA ARG A 957 42.29 -13.16 17.42
C ARG A 957 41.68 -14.36 16.69
N HIS A 958 41.27 -15.37 17.45
CA HIS A 958 40.60 -16.57 16.91
C HIS A 958 39.14 -16.27 16.57
N VAL A 959 38.73 -16.54 15.33
CA VAL A 959 37.32 -16.51 14.92
C VAL A 959 36.78 -17.93 15.05
N PRO A 960 35.84 -18.19 15.98
CA PRO A 960 35.37 -19.55 16.21
C PRO A 960 34.64 -20.11 15.00
N ARG A 961 35.00 -21.33 14.62
CA ARG A 961 34.30 -22.10 13.60
C ARG A 961 32.83 -22.29 13.98
N LEU A 962 31.94 -22.07 13.01
CA LEU A 962 30.53 -22.37 13.15
C LEU A 962 30.32 -23.89 13.06
N GLU A 963 29.91 -24.49 14.18
CA GLU A 963 29.58 -25.90 14.26
C GLU A 963 28.28 -26.26 13.51
N GLY A 964 28.31 -27.37 12.78
CA GLY A 964 27.17 -27.90 12.02
C GLY A 964 27.24 -27.63 10.50
N SER A 965 26.23 -28.13 9.76
CA SER A 965 26.20 -28.02 8.29
C SER A 965 25.44 -26.80 7.76
N GLN A 966 24.76 -26.02 8.62
CA GLN A 966 23.83 -24.97 8.21
C GLN A 966 24.41 -23.58 8.50
N PHE A 967 24.64 -22.81 7.45
CA PHE A 967 25.29 -21.50 7.51
C PHE A 967 24.28 -20.35 7.33
N PRO A 968 24.16 -19.39 8.28
CA PRO A 968 23.12 -18.37 8.25
C PRO A 968 23.50 -17.14 7.40
N TYR A 969 22.62 -16.74 6.49
CA TYR A 969 22.77 -15.51 5.69
C TYR A 969 21.41 -14.91 5.28
N CYS A 970 21.20 -13.62 5.53
CA CYS A 970 20.01 -12.87 5.09
C CYS A 970 18.64 -13.54 5.41
N GLY A 971 18.53 -14.24 6.55
CA GLY A 971 17.31 -14.94 6.97
C GLY A 971 17.08 -16.32 6.32
N ALA A 972 18.08 -16.82 5.57
CA ALA A 972 18.17 -18.19 5.08
C ALA A 972 19.31 -18.94 5.79
N LEU A 973 19.24 -20.27 5.76
CA LEU A 973 20.30 -21.20 6.11
C LEU A 973 20.73 -21.91 4.83
N ILE A 974 22.04 -21.95 4.58
CA ILE A 974 22.66 -22.59 3.43
C ILE A 974 23.39 -23.82 3.94
N ASP A 975 23.08 -25.00 3.41
CA ASP A 975 23.86 -26.19 3.74
C ASP A 975 25.25 -26.09 3.10
N VAL A 976 26.31 -26.14 3.92
CA VAL A 976 27.70 -25.89 3.48
C VAL A 976 28.23 -26.95 2.51
N ARG A 977 27.55 -28.10 2.36
CA ARG A 977 27.95 -29.18 1.44
C ARG A 977 27.08 -29.20 0.19
N SER A 978 25.76 -29.22 0.38
CA SER A 978 24.80 -29.39 -0.71
C SER A 978 24.30 -28.08 -1.33
N LEU A 979 24.63 -26.94 -0.70
CA LEU A 979 24.09 -25.61 -0.99
C LEU A 979 22.56 -25.51 -0.88
N ALA A 980 21.91 -26.50 -0.27
CA ALA A 980 20.46 -26.50 -0.10
C ALA A 980 20.00 -25.35 0.80
N LEU A 981 18.96 -24.64 0.37
CA LEU A 981 18.41 -23.49 1.07
C LEU A 981 17.25 -23.88 1.98
N THR A 982 17.31 -23.45 3.24
CA THR A 982 16.17 -23.47 4.16
C THR A 982 15.98 -22.12 4.83
N ARG A 983 14.80 -21.85 5.38
CA ARG A 983 14.53 -20.59 6.09
C ARG A 983 15.11 -20.62 7.50
N ASP A 984 15.82 -19.57 7.89
CA ASP A 984 16.30 -19.42 9.27
C ASP A 984 15.12 -19.10 10.21
N ARG A 985 15.05 -19.88 11.29
CA ARG A 985 14.01 -19.81 12.33
C ARG A 985 14.60 -19.63 13.73
N SER A 986 15.91 -19.36 13.83
CA SER A 986 16.64 -19.15 15.08
C SER A 986 16.00 -18.09 16.00
N ALA A 987 15.35 -17.07 15.43
CA ALA A 987 14.62 -16.04 16.18
C ALA A 987 13.23 -16.46 16.71
N ALA A 988 12.69 -17.61 16.30
CA ALA A 988 11.30 -18.05 16.53
C ALA A 988 11.18 -19.33 17.36
N ILE A 989 12.29 -19.83 17.95
CA ILE A 989 12.29 -21.11 18.65
C ILE A 989 11.58 -20.99 20.01
N ASP A 990 10.28 -21.25 19.97
CA ASP A 990 9.41 -21.61 21.10
C ASP A 990 9.13 -23.13 21.04
N SER A 991 10.16 -23.93 20.73
CA SER A 991 10.05 -25.39 20.70
C SER A 991 10.26 -25.93 22.12
N GLY A 992 9.15 -26.32 22.76
CA GLY A 992 9.11 -26.94 24.08
C GLY A 992 9.75 -28.33 24.15
N GLN A 993 11.05 -28.45 23.90
CA GLN A 993 11.86 -29.57 24.37
C GLN A 993 12.45 -29.21 25.73
N LYS A 994 12.13 -30.01 26.75
CA LYS A 994 12.72 -29.95 28.10
C LYS A 994 14.23 -30.15 27.97
N THR A 995 15.03 -29.08 27.98
CA THR A 995 16.49 -29.16 28.11
C THR A 995 17.03 -27.97 28.92
N SER A 996 17.77 -28.31 29.97
CA SER A 996 18.72 -27.56 30.82
C SER A 996 18.38 -26.12 31.30
N LYS A 997 18.56 -25.89 32.61
CA LYS A 997 18.38 -24.60 33.33
C LYS A 997 18.99 -23.37 32.63
N LYS A 998 20.11 -23.51 31.90
CA LYS A 998 20.77 -22.41 31.15
C LYS A 998 19.97 -21.84 29.97
N LYS A 999 18.96 -22.56 29.43
CA LYS A 999 18.10 -22.06 28.34
C LYS A 999 16.82 -21.38 28.83
N GLN A 1000 16.40 -21.60 30.08
CA GLN A 1000 15.20 -20.96 30.64
C GLN A 1000 15.34 -19.43 30.76
N GLU A 1001 16.54 -18.90 31.02
CA GLU A 1001 16.77 -17.46 31.00
C GLU A 1001 16.67 -16.86 29.59
N LYS A 1002 17.11 -17.59 28.56
CA LYS A 1002 16.97 -17.19 27.14
C LYS A 1002 15.50 -17.22 26.65
N GLN A 1003 14.62 -17.93 27.35
CA GLN A 1003 13.19 -18.02 27.00
C GLN A 1003 12.40 -16.76 27.39
N LYS A 1004 12.88 -15.95 28.35
CA LYS A 1004 12.29 -14.62 28.65
C LYS A 1004 12.51 -13.60 27.52
N SER A 1005 13.50 -13.80 26.64
CA SER A 1005 13.86 -12.89 25.55
C SER A 1005 13.33 -13.30 24.16
N ALA A 1006 12.60 -14.42 24.03
CA ALA A 1006 12.07 -14.87 22.74
C ALA A 1006 10.91 -13.98 22.27
N VAL A 1007 10.94 -13.56 20.99
CA VAL A 1007 9.86 -12.78 20.38
C VAL A 1007 8.63 -13.66 20.28
N ARG A 1008 7.58 -13.35 21.05
CA ARG A 1008 6.31 -14.07 20.97
C ARG A 1008 5.73 -13.89 19.57
N THR A 1009 5.20 -14.94 18.96
CA THR A 1009 4.53 -14.88 17.63
C THR A 1009 3.52 -13.72 17.56
N HIS A 1010 2.82 -13.49 18.67
CA HIS A 1010 1.89 -12.38 18.87
C HIS A 1010 2.51 -11.00 18.54
N ASP A 1011 3.75 -10.73 18.92
CA ASP A 1011 4.39 -9.41 18.75
C ASP A 1011 4.72 -9.09 17.29
N SER A 1012 4.76 -10.10 16.41
CA SER A 1012 4.96 -9.95 14.97
C SER A 1012 3.66 -9.75 14.18
N LEU A 1013 2.50 -10.01 14.81
CA LEU A 1013 1.21 -9.95 14.13
C LEU A 1013 0.60 -8.54 14.14
N THR A 1014 -0.37 -8.30 13.28
CA THR A 1014 -1.25 -7.13 13.30
C THR A 1014 -2.67 -7.62 13.09
N VAL A 1015 -3.56 -7.41 14.05
CA VAL A 1015 -4.95 -7.84 14.00
C VAL A 1015 -5.83 -6.65 13.71
N ASP A 1016 -6.54 -6.70 12.59
CA ASP A 1016 -7.49 -5.68 12.19
C ASP A 1016 -8.91 -6.21 12.38
N VAL A 1017 -9.71 -5.47 13.15
CA VAL A 1017 -11.09 -5.78 13.51
C VAL A 1017 -12.10 -4.79 12.91
N THR A 1018 -11.63 -3.75 12.20
CA THR A 1018 -12.42 -2.57 11.87
C THR A 1018 -13.47 -2.81 10.78
N ARG A 1019 -13.13 -3.54 9.71
CA ARG A 1019 -14.03 -3.83 8.58
C ARG A 1019 -13.71 -5.17 7.93
N SER A 1020 -14.76 -5.98 7.74
CA SER A 1020 -14.69 -7.37 7.24
C SER A 1020 -13.59 -8.23 7.90
N PRO A 1021 -13.63 -8.41 9.24
CA PRO A 1021 -12.58 -9.09 10.00
C PRO A 1021 -12.28 -10.50 9.46
N GLY A 1022 -13.29 -11.25 9.01
CA GLY A 1022 -13.11 -12.56 8.40
C GLY A 1022 -12.30 -12.54 7.09
N GLN A 1023 -12.57 -11.58 6.19
CA GLN A 1023 -11.80 -11.43 4.94
C GLN A 1023 -10.36 -11.00 5.23
N THR A 1024 -10.18 -10.06 6.17
CA THR A 1024 -8.85 -9.63 6.56
C THR A 1024 -8.07 -10.75 7.24
N PHE A 1025 -8.72 -11.58 8.05
CA PHE A 1025 -8.15 -12.78 8.65
C PHE A 1025 -7.64 -13.75 7.56
N THR A 1026 -8.48 -14.13 6.59
CA THR A 1026 -8.06 -15.02 5.49
C THR A 1026 -6.91 -14.43 4.69
N ARG A 1027 -6.99 -13.14 4.33
CA ARG A 1027 -5.91 -12.43 3.62
C ARG A 1027 -4.60 -12.43 4.40
N LYS A 1028 -4.65 -12.22 5.73
CA LYS A 1028 -3.47 -12.22 6.61
C LYS A 1028 -2.86 -13.61 6.75
N ALA A 1029 -3.69 -14.67 6.81
CA ALA A 1029 -3.22 -16.05 6.81
C ALA A 1029 -2.51 -16.40 5.49
N LEU A 1030 -3.12 -16.08 4.34
CA LEU A 1030 -2.51 -16.27 3.01
C LEU A 1030 -1.20 -15.47 2.86
N ALA A 1031 -1.18 -14.21 3.29
CA ALA A 1031 0.04 -13.39 3.27
C ALA A 1031 1.15 -13.96 4.17
N ALA A 1032 0.80 -14.47 5.35
CA ALA A 1032 1.75 -15.11 6.26
C ALA A 1032 2.41 -16.34 5.62
N PHE A 1033 1.61 -17.22 4.98
CA PHE A 1033 2.14 -18.36 4.24
C PHE A 1033 2.98 -17.92 3.03
N ARG A 1034 2.51 -16.97 2.22
CA ARG A 1034 3.23 -16.45 1.05
C ARG A 1034 4.62 -15.91 1.41
N LEU A 1035 4.75 -15.19 2.53
CA LEU A 1035 6.04 -14.68 3.01
C LEU A 1035 7.00 -15.79 3.44
N GLN A 1036 6.49 -16.95 3.81
CA GLN A 1036 7.26 -18.13 4.24
C GLN A 1036 7.64 -19.03 3.08
N ALA A 1037 6.69 -19.28 2.18
CA ALA A 1037 6.80 -20.13 1.00
C ALA A 1037 7.42 -19.39 -0.21
N GLN A 1038 8.65 -18.89 -0.03
CA GLN A 1038 9.45 -18.34 -1.13
C GLN A 1038 9.94 -19.45 -2.06
N ALA A 1039 10.10 -19.12 -3.35
CA ALA A 1039 10.46 -20.07 -4.40
C ALA A 1039 11.75 -20.84 -4.10
N MET A 1040 12.75 -20.13 -3.58
CA MET A 1040 14.08 -20.67 -3.28
C MET A 1040 14.10 -21.82 -2.27
N PHE A 1041 13.03 -21.99 -1.49
CA PHE A 1041 12.89 -23.09 -0.52
C PHE A 1041 12.04 -24.25 -1.04
N LEU A 1042 11.47 -24.12 -2.24
CA LEU A 1042 10.52 -25.07 -2.82
C LEU A 1042 11.05 -25.76 -4.08
N ASP A 1043 12.24 -25.40 -4.56
CA ASP A 1043 12.82 -25.96 -5.77
C ASP A 1043 13.48 -27.33 -5.47
N THR A 1044 12.94 -28.39 -6.07
CA THR A 1044 13.42 -29.78 -5.93
C THR A 1044 14.62 -30.11 -6.80
N LYS A 1045 14.96 -29.26 -7.78
CA LYS A 1045 16.19 -29.36 -8.56
C LYS A 1045 17.37 -28.79 -7.76
N HIS A 1046 17.15 -27.69 -7.03
CA HIS A 1046 18.20 -27.09 -6.21
C HIS A 1046 18.38 -27.78 -4.85
N SER A 1047 17.29 -28.09 -4.15
CA SER A 1047 17.28 -28.76 -2.84
C SER A 1047 16.69 -30.16 -2.95
N SER A 1048 17.14 -31.11 -2.14
CA SER A 1048 16.58 -32.47 -2.17
C SER A 1048 15.09 -32.47 -1.80
N ALA A 1049 14.32 -33.43 -2.33
CA ALA A 1049 12.90 -33.56 -2.03
C ALA A 1049 12.62 -33.63 -0.52
N ALA A 1050 13.49 -34.28 0.26
CA ALA A 1050 13.35 -34.33 1.72
C ALA A 1050 13.44 -32.94 2.37
N VAL A 1051 14.38 -32.10 1.92
CA VAL A 1051 14.56 -30.73 2.41
C VAL A 1051 13.37 -29.84 2.03
N VAL A 1052 12.86 -29.99 0.80
CA VAL A 1052 11.68 -29.25 0.32
C VAL A 1052 10.42 -29.63 1.11
N LEU A 1053 10.15 -30.92 1.32
CA LEU A 1053 9.01 -31.39 2.11
C LEU A 1053 9.08 -30.88 3.56
N ALA A 1054 10.26 -30.94 4.19
CA ALA A 1054 10.45 -30.44 5.55
C ALA A 1054 10.31 -28.91 5.62
N SER A 1055 10.81 -28.18 4.61
CA SER A 1055 10.65 -26.73 4.50
C SER A 1055 9.19 -26.32 4.34
N LEU A 1056 8.43 -27.04 3.52
CA LEU A 1056 7.01 -26.82 3.31
C LEU A 1056 6.19 -27.09 4.59
N PHE A 1057 6.46 -28.20 5.29
CA PHE A 1057 5.83 -28.49 6.59
C PHE A 1057 6.08 -27.38 7.61
N ARG A 1058 7.32 -26.88 7.69
CA ARG A 1058 7.67 -25.80 8.61
C ARG A 1058 7.01 -24.46 8.22
N CYS A 1059 6.86 -24.18 6.92
CA CYS A 1059 6.06 -23.03 6.46
C CYS A 1059 4.60 -23.14 6.91
N PHE A 1060 3.95 -24.28 6.69
CA PHE A 1060 2.58 -24.49 7.17
C PHE A 1060 2.47 -24.41 8.69
N SER A 1061 3.46 -24.93 9.44
CA SER A 1061 3.46 -24.88 10.90
C SER A 1061 3.52 -23.45 11.44
N GLU A 1062 4.39 -22.62 10.88
CA GLU A 1062 4.51 -21.21 11.29
C GLU A 1062 3.27 -20.40 10.85
N CYS A 1063 2.74 -20.66 9.66
CA CYS A 1063 1.45 -20.11 9.23
C CYS A 1063 0.33 -20.51 10.18
N ALA A 1064 0.23 -21.80 10.56
CA ALA A 1064 -0.78 -22.30 11.48
C ALA A 1064 -0.68 -21.64 12.86
N LEU A 1065 0.54 -21.44 13.39
CA LEU A 1065 0.77 -20.71 14.64
C LEU A 1065 0.26 -19.26 14.54
N LYS A 1066 0.61 -18.55 13.45
CA LYS A 1066 0.18 -17.17 13.21
C LYS A 1066 -1.34 -17.06 13.03
N THR A 1067 -1.94 -17.96 12.26
CA THR A 1067 -3.39 -18.04 12.03
C THR A 1067 -4.13 -18.33 13.33
N CYS A 1068 -3.65 -19.29 14.14
CA CYS A 1068 -4.23 -19.60 15.45
C CYS A 1068 -4.15 -18.40 16.40
N ALA A 1069 -2.99 -17.74 16.51
CA ALA A 1069 -2.81 -16.57 17.35
C ALA A 1069 -3.67 -15.37 16.89
N TYR A 1070 -3.78 -15.14 15.58
CA TYR A 1070 -4.66 -14.11 15.02
C TYR A 1070 -6.12 -14.41 15.38
N TYR A 1071 -6.58 -15.63 15.10
CA TYR A 1071 -7.96 -16.06 15.34
C TYR A 1071 -8.34 -15.90 16.81
N GLN A 1072 -7.47 -16.30 17.73
CA GLN A 1072 -7.67 -16.11 19.18
C GLN A 1072 -7.79 -14.63 19.58
N THR A 1073 -6.94 -13.79 19.01
CA THR A 1073 -6.95 -12.34 19.30
C THR A 1073 -8.24 -11.70 18.77
N MET A 1074 -8.65 -12.07 17.55
CA MET A 1074 -9.90 -11.63 16.93
C MET A 1074 -11.14 -12.08 17.73
N GLN A 1075 -11.15 -13.33 18.23
CA GLN A 1075 -12.22 -13.82 19.10
C GLN A 1075 -12.33 -13.03 20.41
N ARG A 1076 -11.20 -12.73 21.07
CA ARG A 1076 -11.19 -11.93 22.31
C ARG A 1076 -11.81 -10.55 22.12
N TYR A 1077 -11.52 -9.90 20.99
CA TYR A 1077 -12.10 -8.60 20.67
C TYR A 1077 -13.60 -8.70 20.37
N SER A 1078 -14.08 -9.82 19.82
CA SER A 1078 -15.50 -10.02 19.54
C SER A 1078 -16.33 -10.45 20.75
N SER A 1079 -15.75 -11.18 21.71
CA SER A 1079 -16.42 -11.59 22.95
C SER A 1079 -16.75 -10.41 23.89
N SER A 1080 -16.16 -9.24 23.63
CA SER A 1080 -16.42 -8.01 24.39
C SER A 1080 -17.70 -7.30 23.96
N SER A 1081 -18.29 -7.69 22.83
CA SER A 1081 -19.52 -7.12 22.28
C SER A 1081 -20.66 -8.10 22.55
N SER A 1082 -21.77 -7.63 23.12
CA SER A 1082 -22.95 -8.46 23.48
C SER A 1082 -23.60 -9.18 22.28
N SER A 1083 -23.11 -8.94 21.07
CA SER A 1083 -23.42 -9.72 19.87
C SER A 1083 -22.39 -10.84 19.74
N SER A 1084 -22.74 -12.05 20.22
CA SER A 1084 -21.99 -13.27 19.97
C SER A 1084 -22.06 -13.65 18.49
N VAL A 1085 -21.40 -12.89 17.62
CA VAL A 1085 -21.00 -13.42 16.31
C VAL A 1085 -19.93 -14.45 16.62
N PHE A 1086 -20.36 -15.68 16.92
CA PHE A 1086 -19.49 -16.83 16.93
C PHE A 1086 -18.82 -16.85 15.56
N TYR A 1087 -17.55 -16.48 15.49
CA TYR A 1087 -16.75 -16.86 14.33
C TYR A 1087 -16.83 -18.38 14.28
N SER A 1088 -17.61 -18.88 13.31
CA SER A 1088 -17.90 -20.29 13.21
C SER A 1088 -16.61 -21.03 12.90
N ALA A 1089 -16.53 -22.29 13.34
CA ALA A 1089 -15.48 -23.20 12.88
C ALA A 1089 -15.36 -23.17 11.34
N GLY A 1090 -16.46 -22.89 10.63
CA GLY A 1090 -16.50 -22.70 9.18
C GLY A 1090 -15.57 -21.61 8.63
N LEU A 1091 -15.42 -20.45 9.28
CA LEU A 1091 -14.48 -19.41 8.83
C LEU A 1091 -13.02 -19.90 8.93
N LEU A 1092 -12.68 -20.57 10.03
CA LEU A 1092 -11.35 -21.12 10.25
C LEU A 1092 -11.08 -22.26 9.25
N ILE A 1093 -12.04 -23.16 9.04
CA ILE A 1093 -11.96 -24.23 8.04
C ILE A 1093 -11.75 -23.65 6.64
N SER A 1094 -12.60 -22.72 6.21
CA SER A 1094 -12.47 -22.06 4.89
C SER A 1094 -11.11 -21.38 4.72
N THR A 1095 -10.61 -20.71 5.76
CA THR A 1095 -9.29 -20.08 5.73
C THR A 1095 -8.16 -21.11 5.62
N ILE A 1096 -8.24 -22.22 6.37
CA ILE A 1096 -7.26 -23.30 6.27
C ILE A 1096 -7.30 -23.92 4.87
N SER A 1097 -8.48 -24.23 4.34
CA SER A 1097 -8.64 -24.74 2.96
C SER A 1097 -8.00 -23.82 1.93
N SER A 1098 -8.26 -22.50 2.00
CA SER A 1098 -7.63 -21.53 1.10
C SER A 1098 -6.10 -21.50 1.22
N VAL A 1099 -5.54 -21.69 2.43
CA VAL A 1099 -4.08 -21.78 2.62
C VAL A 1099 -3.50 -23.06 2.02
N LEU A 1100 -4.19 -24.20 2.17
CA LEU A 1100 -3.78 -25.48 1.58
C LEU A 1100 -3.85 -25.45 0.04
N GLU A 1101 -4.92 -24.90 -0.51
CA GLU A 1101 -5.10 -24.67 -1.94
C GLU A 1101 -4.03 -23.73 -2.49
N TYR A 1102 -3.80 -22.60 -1.82
CA TYR A 1102 -2.76 -21.65 -2.21
C TYR A 1102 -1.37 -22.31 -2.18
N GLY A 1103 -1.07 -23.12 -1.17
CA GLY A 1103 0.16 -23.92 -1.12
C GLY A 1103 0.29 -24.88 -2.30
N THR A 1104 -0.80 -25.50 -2.73
CA THR A 1104 -0.84 -26.41 -3.89
C THR A 1104 -0.59 -25.64 -5.20
N CYS A 1105 -1.22 -24.48 -5.36
CA CYS A 1105 -0.94 -23.60 -6.51
C CYS A 1105 0.52 -23.13 -6.51
N ARG A 1106 1.07 -22.84 -5.33
CA ARG A 1106 2.44 -22.35 -5.15
C ARG A 1106 3.51 -23.35 -5.57
N THR A 1107 3.27 -24.65 -5.39
CA THR A 1107 4.20 -25.71 -5.81
C THR A 1107 4.03 -26.07 -7.30
N ARG A 1108 2.81 -26.00 -7.85
CA ARG A 1108 2.55 -26.32 -9.26
C ARG A 1108 2.94 -25.21 -10.24
N SER A 1109 2.73 -23.97 -9.85
CA SER A 1109 3.06 -22.83 -10.71
C SER A 1109 4.43 -22.30 -10.31
N ALA A 1110 5.36 -22.25 -11.27
CA ALA A 1110 6.57 -21.44 -11.12
C ALA A 1110 6.10 -20.05 -10.65
N PRO A 1111 6.60 -19.52 -9.50
CA PRO A 1111 6.28 -18.18 -9.07
C PRO A 1111 6.50 -17.21 -10.22
N GLY A 1112 5.43 -16.70 -10.82
CA GLY A 1112 5.57 -15.69 -11.86
C GLY A 1112 6.29 -14.45 -11.35
N ALA A 1113 6.31 -14.22 -10.03
CA ALA A 1113 6.93 -13.09 -9.36
C ALA A 1113 8.37 -13.37 -8.89
N SER A 1114 9.28 -12.49 -9.37
CA SER A 1114 10.67 -12.24 -8.94
C SER A 1114 11.71 -13.32 -9.24
N GLY A 1115 12.53 -13.10 -10.27
CA GLY A 1115 13.90 -13.64 -10.35
C GLY A 1115 14.04 -15.15 -10.26
N VAL A 1116 12.99 -15.90 -10.56
CA VAL A 1116 13.04 -17.35 -10.60
C VAL A 1116 13.85 -17.72 -11.85
N PRO A 1117 15.00 -18.40 -11.70
CA PRO A 1117 15.80 -18.81 -12.84
C PRO A 1117 14.98 -19.73 -13.75
N THR A 1118 15.30 -19.72 -15.05
CA THR A 1118 14.86 -20.76 -15.98
C THR A 1118 15.13 -22.14 -15.35
N GLY A 1119 14.13 -23.02 -15.34
CA GLY A 1119 14.25 -24.36 -14.75
C GLY A 1119 13.98 -24.46 -13.24
N PHE A 1120 13.07 -23.65 -12.67
CA PHE A 1120 12.45 -23.98 -11.37
C PHE A 1120 11.57 -25.21 -11.52
N GLU A 1121 11.77 -26.19 -10.64
CA GLU A 1121 11.03 -27.44 -10.64
C GLU A 1121 10.62 -27.79 -9.20
N CYS A 1122 9.39 -28.25 -9.01
CA CYS A 1122 8.88 -28.65 -7.70
C CYS A 1122 8.07 -29.94 -7.84
N ASN A 1123 8.73 -31.07 -7.62
CA ASN A 1123 8.15 -32.41 -7.76
C ASN A 1123 7.32 -32.85 -6.54
N VAL A 1124 6.65 -31.89 -5.88
CA VAL A 1124 5.79 -32.12 -4.72
C VAL A 1124 4.34 -32.19 -5.17
N THR A 1125 3.68 -33.32 -4.94
CA THR A 1125 2.31 -33.54 -5.41
C THR A 1125 1.28 -32.74 -4.58
N PRO A 1126 0.13 -32.35 -5.16
CA PRO A 1126 -0.97 -31.73 -4.41
C PRO A 1126 -1.41 -32.49 -3.16
N ARG A 1127 -1.38 -33.83 -3.22
CA ARG A 1127 -1.70 -34.71 -2.08
C ARG A 1127 -0.68 -34.54 -0.95
N GLN A 1128 0.62 -34.52 -1.28
CA GLN A 1128 1.70 -34.29 -0.30
C GLN A 1128 1.59 -32.91 0.35
N VAL A 1129 1.31 -31.85 -0.43
CA VAL A 1129 1.12 -30.49 0.09
C VAL A 1129 -0.03 -30.44 1.10
N ARG A 1130 -1.20 -30.99 0.72
CA ARG A 1130 -2.38 -31.04 1.58
C ARG A 1130 -2.12 -31.86 2.84
N TRP A 1131 -1.45 -33.01 2.75
CA TRP A 1131 -1.09 -33.84 3.90
C TRP A 1131 -0.17 -33.10 4.87
N LEU A 1132 0.90 -32.46 4.38
CA LEU A 1132 1.84 -31.70 5.21
C LEU A 1132 1.15 -30.51 5.89
N GLY A 1133 0.34 -29.77 5.13
CA GLY A 1133 -0.40 -28.63 5.66
C GLY A 1133 -1.43 -29.03 6.70
N ALA A 1134 -2.25 -30.04 6.44
CA ALA A 1134 -3.22 -30.56 7.40
C ALA A 1134 -2.54 -31.08 8.67
N THR A 1135 -1.41 -31.80 8.54
CA THR A 1135 -0.61 -32.29 9.67
C THR A 1135 -0.08 -31.12 10.53
N ALA A 1136 0.41 -30.07 9.89
CA ALA A 1136 0.91 -28.87 10.57
C ALA A 1136 -0.19 -28.13 11.34
N PHE A 1137 -1.33 -27.88 10.70
CA PHE A 1137 -2.48 -27.24 11.36
C PHE A 1137 -3.02 -28.08 12.50
N ARG A 1138 -3.14 -29.40 12.31
CA ARG A 1138 -3.56 -30.32 13.36
C ARG A 1138 -2.60 -30.28 14.56
N ARG A 1139 -1.27 -30.33 14.34
CA ARG A 1139 -0.26 -30.28 15.41
C ARG A 1139 -0.32 -28.98 16.22
N VAL A 1140 -0.64 -27.86 15.59
CA VAL A 1140 -0.78 -26.56 16.26
C VAL A 1140 -2.10 -26.45 17.03
N LEU A 1141 -3.22 -26.84 16.40
CA LEU A 1141 -4.56 -26.69 16.98
C LEU A 1141 -4.85 -27.73 18.08
N ALA A 1142 -4.27 -28.93 17.98
CA ALA A 1142 -4.43 -30.00 18.97
C ALA A 1142 -3.94 -29.60 20.38
N ARG A 1143 -3.00 -28.65 20.48
CA ARG A 1143 -2.56 -28.07 21.77
C ARG A 1143 -3.70 -27.40 22.56
N ARG A 1144 -4.82 -27.09 21.90
CA ARG A 1144 -6.05 -26.53 22.51
C ARG A 1144 -7.29 -27.28 21.98
N GLN A 1145 -7.25 -28.60 22.06
CA GLN A 1145 -8.25 -29.50 21.47
C GLN A 1145 -9.71 -29.12 21.78
N THR A 1146 -10.00 -28.74 23.02
CA THR A 1146 -11.36 -28.38 23.48
C THR A 1146 -11.96 -27.20 22.70
N ARG A 1147 -11.12 -26.25 22.24
CA ARG A 1147 -11.58 -25.07 21.48
C ARG A 1147 -11.72 -25.31 19.98
N PHE A 1148 -11.09 -26.35 19.45
CA PHE A 1148 -10.97 -26.58 18.00
C PHE A 1148 -11.52 -27.95 17.57
N ALA A 1149 -12.29 -28.64 18.41
CA ALA A 1149 -12.77 -29.99 18.14
C ALA A 1149 -13.44 -30.17 16.75
N PRO A 1150 -14.34 -29.28 16.27
CA PRO A 1150 -14.91 -29.40 14.92
C PRO A 1150 -13.86 -29.30 13.81
N VAL A 1151 -12.86 -28.42 13.98
CA VAL A 1151 -11.79 -28.20 13.01
C VAL A 1151 -10.80 -29.37 13.01
N LEU A 1152 -10.53 -29.96 14.17
CA LEU A 1152 -9.68 -31.15 14.30
C LEU A 1152 -10.31 -32.36 13.62
N ARG A 1153 -11.61 -32.61 13.84
CA ARG A 1153 -12.33 -33.69 13.12
C ARG A 1153 -12.29 -33.51 11.61
N TRP A 1154 -12.48 -32.27 11.13
CA TRP A 1154 -12.35 -31.97 9.70
C TRP A 1154 -10.92 -32.20 9.19
N LEU A 1155 -9.88 -31.79 9.92
CA LEU A 1155 -8.49 -32.06 9.56
C LEU A 1155 -8.17 -33.56 9.53
N ASP A 1156 -8.75 -34.36 10.43
CA ASP A 1156 -8.59 -35.82 10.44
C ASP A 1156 -9.24 -36.48 9.20
N VAL A 1157 -10.35 -35.93 8.69
CA VAL A 1157 -10.92 -36.31 7.39
C VAL A 1157 -9.95 -35.97 6.26
N VAL A 1158 -9.47 -34.72 6.18
CA VAL A 1158 -8.52 -34.28 5.15
C VAL A 1158 -7.24 -35.14 5.14
N LEU A 1159 -6.74 -35.53 6.32
CA LEU A 1159 -5.57 -36.40 6.45
C LEU A 1159 -5.81 -37.83 5.96
N ARG A 1160 -7.02 -38.37 6.13
CA ARG A 1160 -7.43 -39.66 5.59
C ARG A 1160 -7.53 -39.59 4.06
N ASP A 1161 -8.17 -38.56 3.53
CA ASP A 1161 -8.37 -38.36 2.09
C ASP A 1161 -7.06 -38.12 1.34
N CYS A 1162 -6.09 -37.47 1.99
CA CYS A 1162 -4.78 -37.16 1.42
C CYS A 1162 -3.70 -38.19 1.77
N ARG A 1163 -4.06 -39.34 2.37
CA ARG A 1163 -3.07 -40.37 2.73
C ARG A 1163 -2.37 -40.89 1.46
N PRO A 1164 -1.02 -40.95 1.45
CA PRO A 1164 -0.29 -41.53 0.33
C PRO A 1164 -0.67 -43.00 0.08
N SER A 1165 -0.72 -43.39 -1.19
CA SER A 1165 -1.01 -44.77 -1.60
C SER A 1165 0.15 -45.73 -1.31
N SER A 1166 1.38 -45.23 -1.15
CA SER A 1166 2.55 -46.06 -0.85
C SER A 1166 3.11 -45.83 0.56
N ASN A 1167 3.52 -46.92 1.23
CA ASN A 1167 4.15 -46.86 2.55
C ASN A 1167 5.49 -46.09 2.53
N ARG A 1168 6.25 -46.19 1.43
CA ARG A 1168 7.52 -45.48 1.23
C ARG A 1168 7.31 -43.96 1.19
N GLU A 1169 6.27 -43.49 0.51
CA GLU A 1169 5.93 -42.06 0.47
C GLU A 1169 5.44 -41.56 1.83
N LEU A 1170 4.60 -42.33 2.51
CA LEU A 1170 4.17 -42.00 3.88
C LEU A 1170 5.37 -41.90 4.84
N PHE A 1171 6.35 -42.80 4.73
CA PHE A 1171 7.59 -42.72 5.50
C PHE A 1171 8.38 -41.44 5.22
N ARG A 1172 8.54 -41.05 3.95
CA ARG A 1172 9.20 -39.77 3.57
C ARG A 1172 8.47 -38.56 4.17
N LEU A 1173 7.15 -38.53 4.10
CA LEU A 1173 6.34 -37.46 4.67
C LEU A 1173 6.44 -37.41 6.20
N ARG A 1174 6.41 -38.58 6.88
CA ARG A 1174 6.62 -38.66 8.33
C ARG A 1174 8.00 -38.14 8.73
N ARG A 1175 9.05 -38.51 7.99
CA ARG A 1175 10.42 -38.03 8.24
C ARG A 1175 10.54 -36.50 8.10
N ALA A 1176 9.76 -35.88 7.20
CA ALA A 1176 9.73 -34.42 7.03
C ALA A 1176 9.06 -33.66 8.20
N VAL A 1177 8.30 -34.36 9.06
CA VAL A 1177 7.53 -33.79 10.18
C VAL A 1177 8.23 -33.94 11.53
N ILE A 1178 9.23 -34.82 11.61
CA ILE A 1178 10.16 -34.98 12.73
C ILE A 1178 11.08 -33.76 12.77
#